data_AF-A0A2E2UQR8-F1
#
_entry.id   AF-A0A2E2UQR8-F1
#
_cell.length_a   1.000
_cell.length_b   1.000
_cell.length_c   1.000
_cell.angle_alpha   90.00
_cell.angle_beta   90.00
_cell.angle_gamma   90.00
#
_symmetry.space_group_name_H-M   'P 1'
#
loop_
_entity.id
_entity.type
_entity.pdbx_description
1 polymer ?
#
loop_
_entity_poly.entity_id
_entity_poly.type
_entity_poly.pdbx_seq_one_letter_code
_entity_poly.pdbx_strand_id
1 'polypeptide(L)'
;MKDPQLIGEQAGRHEVLWSLPPPAPPDAIIPLCRELRIPPIIASVLWTRGFKEKAAEDLYPKLTPCPLPGIEEAVDLIQHTLQSHKRILIHGDYDADGISATAILKLGLEELGGNVQIHIPNRLTEGYGIHLDRVEEHISRADLIITVDCGISNIEEINQLKRSGVDVIVTDHHQPGQQLPDAILVHPLLANQSKINDALLTGAGVAFHLLWALHKKLGLPDPLKYTDIAALGTIADVAPLLGDNRALVREGLECLGNTTWPGLQASLKIAGIQGAPTARDIAFTIAPRINAAGRLGEADLGLELLTTKSTRRAHELSTYLEARNSDRRHLQNTMYDQALKMVDPDAPAIVLADETWHPGVIGIVASKLVDQYLQPVFLSAKGKGSVRSPPGISAVAALQEAKDHLTRFGGHEQAAGFTIESAKFSAFREAIYGYTRSRPTPKPTLDLDAFIGPEDINRDLLKGIKKLEPLGEKIPPPRFVLTGALSKVKAVGKNLNTLQIQCNNLKGVAWQKGFLASELSEGSKVNLAISLRENFWQGKSTIEFTADQIRQESPLLPRSKTKTPNIRRGAPIDLSGSLAGSAAAPVEGKPICIKDLNFSDPFSASLSIQKEVLKGTTIFFDLSSVVITAIKQHASELPTLGEVRTGFVRLQQGKKISPNDRKQTLIGKILGELRLIDEKGFARKGQKRNPYDSETLLAALLEKYRLQGLVNAYLYADDEVFASTVKSLFS
;
A
#
# COMPACT_ATOMS: atom_id res chain seq x y z
N MET A 1 8.05 -39.58 5.47
CA MET A 1 9.15 -38.69 5.07
C MET A 1 8.56 -37.31 4.88
N LYS A 2 9.06 -36.29 5.59
CA LYS A 2 8.60 -34.90 5.37
C LYS A 2 9.15 -34.41 4.02
N ASP A 3 8.32 -33.75 3.23
CA ASP A 3 8.68 -33.19 1.93
C ASP A 3 9.84 -32.18 2.10
N PRO A 4 10.96 -32.29 1.35
CA PRO A 4 12.05 -31.31 1.39
C PRO A 4 11.59 -29.86 1.14
N GLN A 5 10.50 -29.65 0.37
CA GLN A 5 9.89 -28.32 0.20
C GLN A 5 9.31 -27.77 1.50
N LEU A 6 8.66 -28.62 2.32
CA LEU A 6 8.13 -28.24 3.63
C LEU A 6 9.25 -27.91 4.64
N ILE A 7 10.43 -28.52 4.49
CA ILE A 7 11.59 -28.26 5.37
C ILE A 7 12.21 -26.89 5.03
N GLY A 8 12.32 -26.54 3.74
CA GLY A 8 12.77 -25.22 3.30
C GLY A 8 11.80 -24.08 3.66
N GLU A 9 10.49 -24.33 3.70
CA GLU A 9 9.49 -23.36 4.19
C GLU A 9 9.43 -23.23 5.72
N GLN A 10 9.98 -24.21 6.46
CA GLN A 10 10.13 -24.14 7.93
C GLN A 10 11.44 -23.46 8.34
N ALA A 11 12.52 -23.62 7.57
CA ALA A 11 13.78 -22.91 7.75
C ALA A 11 13.63 -21.43 7.35
N GLY A 12 13.83 -20.51 8.31
CA GLY A 12 13.69 -19.06 8.10
C GLY A 12 12.43 -18.42 8.71
N ARG A 13 11.59 -19.16 9.45
CA ARG A 13 10.45 -18.55 10.15
C ARG A 13 10.90 -17.70 11.32
N HIS A 14 10.94 -16.39 11.09
CA HIS A 14 11.16 -15.40 12.14
C HIS A 14 9.85 -15.03 12.83
N GLU A 15 9.90 -14.84 14.15
CA GLU A 15 8.77 -14.32 14.90
C GLU A 15 8.48 -12.87 14.47
N VAL A 16 7.31 -12.64 13.87
CA VAL A 16 6.85 -11.30 13.48
C VAL A 16 6.30 -10.59 14.70
N LEU A 17 6.91 -9.46 15.04
CA LEU A 17 6.44 -8.58 16.11
C LEU A 17 5.23 -7.79 15.62
N TRP A 18 4.08 -8.05 16.23
CA TRP A 18 2.84 -7.33 15.93
C TRP A 18 2.80 -6.05 16.74
N SER A 19 2.67 -4.93 16.03
CA SER A 19 2.68 -3.59 16.58
C SER A 19 1.31 -2.96 16.37
N LEU A 20 0.63 -2.60 17.47
CA LEU A 20 -0.67 -1.94 17.44
C LEU A 20 -0.56 -0.53 18.06
N PRO A 21 -0.95 0.54 17.35
CA PRO A 21 -1.02 1.88 17.93
C PRO A 21 -2.25 1.98 18.85
N PRO A 22 -2.22 2.87 19.85
CA PRO A 22 -3.45 3.21 20.57
C PRO A 22 -4.46 3.84 19.59
N PRO A 23 -5.76 3.54 19.75
CA PRO A 23 -6.81 4.21 18.97
C PRO A 23 -6.75 5.73 19.11
N ALA A 24 -7.21 6.43 18.07
CA ALA A 24 -7.43 7.87 18.14
C ALA A 24 -8.51 8.24 19.17
N PRO A 25 -8.36 9.37 19.90
CA PRO A 25 -9.41 9.88 20.76
C PRO A 25 -10.72 10.15 19.99
N PRO A 26 -11.89 9.76 20.52
CA PRO A 26 -13.17 9.88 19.82
C PRO A 26 -13.50 11.30 19.35
N ASP A 27 -13.15 12.33 20.13
CA ASP A 27 -13.43 13.72 19.76
C ASP A 27 -12.50 14.19 18.64
N ALA A 28 -11.27 13.69 18.59
CA ALA A 28 -10.28 14.03 17.57
C ALA A 28 -10.65 13.50 16.16
N ILE A 29 -11.49 12.45 16.09
CA ILE A 29 -11.90 11.83 14.81
C ILE A 29 -13.26 12.33 14.31
N ILE A 30 -13.98 13.16 15.07
CA ILE A 30 -15.26 13.76 14.65
C ILE A 30 -15.13 14.50 13.32
N PRO A 31 -14.13 15.40 13.11
CA PRO A 31 -14.00 16.12 11.84
C PRO A 31 -13.84 15.17 10.65
N LEU A 32 -12.97 14.16 10.79
CA LEU A 32 -12.74 13.13 9.78
C LEU A 32 -14.00 12.33 9.45
N CYS A 33 -14.77 11.93 10.48
CA CYS A 33 -16.04 11.22 10.29
C CYS A 33 -17.01 12.06 9.45
N ARG A 34 -17.10 13.37 9.71
CA ARG A 34 -18.02 14.27 9.00
C ARG A 34 -17.57 14.58 7.59
N GLU A 35 -16.33 15.02 7.43
CA GLU A 35 -15.77 15.48 6.17
C GLU A 35 -15.67 14.33 5.16
N LEU A 36 -15.05 13.22 5.56
CA LEU A 36 -14.84 12.07 4.71
C LEU A 36 -16.07 11.15 4.67
N ARG A 37 -17.05 11.35 5.56
CA ARG A 37 -18.26 10.51 5.72
C ARG A 37 -17.89 9.03 5.90
N ILE A 38 -17.01 8.76 6.85
CA ILE A 38 -16.44 7.44 7.17
C ILE A 38 -16.76 7.03 8.60
N PRO A 39 -16.82 5.71 8.91
CA PRO A 39 -17.04 5.24 10.27
C PRO A 39 -15.89 5.61 11.22
N PRO A 40 -16.14 5.74 12.55
CA PRO A 40 -15.12 6.09 13.53
C PRO A 40 -13.84 5.23 13.48
N ILE A 41 -13.98 3.92 13.28
CA ILE A 41 -12.80 3.04 13.19
C ILE A 41 -11.90 3.36 11.99
N ILE A 42 -12.47 3.79 10.85
CA ILE A 42 -11.67 4.20 9.67
C ILE A 42 -11.08 5.60 9.89
N ALA A 43 -11.82 6.51 10.52
CA ALA A 43 -11.29 7.82 10.90
C ALA A 43 -10.12 7.68 11.88
N SER A 44 -10.20 6.73 12.81
CA SER A 44 -9.12 6.39 13.74
C SER A 44 -7.89 5.84 13.01
N VAL A 45 -8.08 4.90 12.07
CA VAL A 45 -7.00 4.39 11.22
C VAL A 45 -6.28 5.55 10.51
N LEU A 46 -7.02 6.44 9.84
CA LEU A 46 -6.46 7.62 9.18
C LEU A 46 -5.68 8.52 10.14
N TRP A 47 -6.27 8.85 11.29
CA TRP A 47 -5.65 9.71 12.29
C TRP A 47 -4.33 9.13 12.82
N THR A 48 -4.30 7.83 13.12
CA THR A 48 -3.08 7.13 13.60
C THR A 48 -1.99 7.01 12.53
N ARG A 49 -2.38 7.04 11.24
CA ARG A 49 -1.46 7.10 10.10
C ARG A 49 -0.99 8.51 9.76
N GLY A 50 -1.45 9.53 10.49
CA GLY A 50 -1.05 10.92 10.31
C GLY A 50 -2.01 11.78 9.50
N PHE A 51 -3.09 11.22 8.95
CA PHE A 51 -4.13 11.97 8.24
C PHE A 51 -5.07 12.64 9.24
N LYS A 52 -4.86 13.92 9.50
CA LYS A 52 -5.59 14.72 10.50
C LYS A 52 -6.39 15.84 9.84
N GLU A 53 -6.03 17.10 10.09
CA GLU A 53 -6.83 18.27 9.69
C GLU A 53 -6.97 18.42 8.17
N LYS A 54 -6.00 17.93 7.38
CA LYS A 54 -5.98 18.02 5.91
C LYS A 54 -6.30 16.72 5.21
N ALA A 55 -6.84 15.73 5.92
CA ALA A 55 -7.02 14.39 5.38
C ALA A 55 -7.85 14.34 4.08
N ALA A 56 -8.84 15.21 3.91
CA ALA A 56 -9.60 15.26 2.66
C ALA A 56 -8.79 15.82 1.48
N GLU A 57 -7.99 16.86 1.71
CA GLU A 57 -7.06 17.40 0.70
C GLU A 57 -6.01 16.35 0.34
N ASP A 58 -5.46 15.65 1.34
CA ASP A 58 -4.44 14.62 1.16
C ASP A 58 -4.99 13.37 0.44
N LEU A 59 -6.25 12.98 0.71
CA LEU A 59 -6.88 11.80 0.11
C LEU A 59 -7.56 12.07 -1.23
N TYR A 60 -7.94 13.32 -1.50
CA TYR A 60 -8.59 13.75 -2.74
C TYR A 60 -7.90 14.97 -3.36
N PRO A 61 -6.57 14.91 -3.59
CA PRO A 61 -5.87 16.01 -4.22
C PRO A 61 -6.37 16.17 -5.67
N LYS A 62 -6.46 17.42 -6.12
CA LYS A 62 -6.82 17.74 -7.50
C LYS A 62 -5.58 17.61 -8.37
N LEU A 63 -5.70 16.94 -9.51
CA LEU A 63 -4.62 16.89 -10.49
C LEU A 63 -4.43 18.27 -11.13
N THR A 64 -3.22 18.80 -11.02
CA THR A 64 -2.81 20.10 -11.59
C THR A 64 -1.40 20.01 -12.15
N PRO A 65 -0.98 20.87 -13.10
CA PRO A 65 0.40 20.90 -13.58
C PRO A 65 1.41 21.05 -12.42
N CYS A 66 2.36 20.12 -12.32
CA CYS A 66 3.40 20.15 -11.29
C CYS A 66 4.55 21.09 -11.73
N PRO A 67 4.95 22.07 -10.90
CA PRO A 67 6.06 22.98 -11.22
C PRO A 67 7.42 22.30 -10.95
N LEU A 68 7.88 21.49 -11.91
CA LEU A 68 9.18 20.81 -11.81
C LEU A 68 10.33 21.76 -12.18
N PRO A 69 11.46 21.74 -11.46
CA PRO A 69 12.69 22.42 -11.89
C PRO A 69 13.06 22.01 -13.31
N GLY A 70 13.59 22.94 -14.11
CA GLY A 70 14.02 22.66 -15.49
C GLY A 70 12.90 22.52 -16.52
N ILE A 71 11.62 22.46 -16.10
CA ILE A 71 10.51 22.15 -17.00
C ILE A 71 10.25 23.26 -18.02
N GLU A 72 10.46 24.52 -17.63
CA GLU A 72 10.24 25.68 -18.51
C GLU A 72 11.32 25.70 -19.60
N GLU A 73 12.60 25.52 -19.24
CA GLU A 73 13.70 25.44 -20.20
C GLU A 73 13.54 24.23 -21.14
N ALA A 74 13.10 23.08 -20.60
CA ALA A 74 12.83 21.89 -21.41
C ALA A 74 11.70 22.13 -22.42
N VAL A 75 10.60 22.76 -22.00
CA VAL A 75 9.46 23.09 -22.86
C VAL A 75 9.87 24.05 -23.99
N ASP A 76 10.65 25.09 -23.68
CA ASP A 76 11.11 26.05 -24.69
C ASP A 76 12.00 25.38 -25.75
N LEU A 77 12.92 24.51 -25.31
CA LEU A 77 13.77 23.75 -26.22
C LEU A 77 12.97 22.75 -27.08
N ILE A 78 12.01 22.03 -26.49
CA ILE A 78 11.13 21.12 -27.23
C ILE A 78 10.30 21.90 -28.25
N GLN A 79 9.70 23.03 -27.87
CA GLN A 79 8.92 23.88 -28.77
C GLN A 79 9.77 24.35 -29.95
N HIS A 80 10.99 24.84 -29.70
CA HIS A 80 11.90 25.27 -30.76
C HIS A 80 12.28 24.12 -31.70
N THR A 81 12.52 22.93 -31.14
CA THR A 81 12.87 21.72 -31.90
C THR A 81 11.72 21.27 -32.81
N LEU A 82 10.48 21.29 -32.29
CA LEU A 82 9.27 21.00 -33.06
C LEU A 82 9.08 22.00 -34.22
N GLN A 83 9.21 23.30 -33.95
CA GLN A 83 9.10 24.36 -34.97
C GLN A 83 10.17 24.25 -36.06
N SER A 84 11.35 23.74 -35.70
CA SER A 84 12.47 23.56 -36.63
C SER A 84 12.44 22.20 -37.34
N HIS A 85 11.42 21.37 -37.11
CA HIS A 85 11.31 20.00 -37.64
C HIS A 85 12.55 19.12 -37.40
N LYS A 86 13.27 19.39 -36.31
CA LYS A 86 14.46 18.65 -35.89
C LYS A 86 14.09 17.27 -35.35
N ARG A 87 15.04 16.34 -35.39
CA ARG A 87 14.87 14.95 -34.95
C ARG A 87 14.96 14.89 -33.43
N ILE A 88 13.94 14.29 -32.81
CA ILE A 88 13.88 14.06 -31.37
C ILE A 88 14.08 12.57 -31.13
N LEU A 89 15.04 12.20 -30.27
CA LEU A 89 15.18 10.84 -29.78
C LEU A 89 14.75 10.79 -28.31
N ILE A 90 13.70 10.02 -28.02
CA ILE A 90 13.33 9.70 -26.64
C ILE A 90 14.10 8.45 -26.23
N HIS A 91 14.91 8.58 -25.17
CA HIS A 91 15.63 7.46 -24.57
C HIS A 91 14.93 7.05 -23.27
N GLY A 92 14.25 5.90 -23.28
CA GLY A 92 13.52 5.39 -22.12
C GLY A 92 14.28 4.40 -21.26
N ASP A 93 13.58 3.81 -20.29
CA ASP A 93 13.98 2.57 -19.60
C ASP A 93 13.09 1.39 -20.01
N TYR A 94 13.55 0.17 -19.72
CA TYR A 94 12.95 -1.09 -20.16
C TYR A 94 11.85 -1.63 -19.23
N ASP A 95 11.54 -0.95 -18.13
CA ASP A 95 10.47 -1.34 -17.24
C ASP A 95 9.18 -0.55 -17.52
N ALA A 96 8.11 -0.86 -16.81
CA ALA A 96 6.79 -0.31 -17.10
C ALA A 96 6.68 1.20 -16.85
N ASP A 97 7.52 1.81 -15.99
CA ASP A 97 7.55 3.26 -15.81
C ASP A 97 8.22 3.92 -17.01
N GLY A 98 9.45 3.52 -17.34
CA GLY A 98 10.17 4.00 -18.52
C GLY A 98 9.45 3.76 -19.84
N ILE A 99 8.84 2.59 -20.03
CA ILE A 99 8.01 2.28 -21.22
C ILE A 99 6.79 3.19 -21.30
N SER A 100 6.13 3.46 -20.17
CA SER A 100 4.96 4.35 -20.11
C SER A 100 5.35 5.80 -20.37
N ALA A 101 6.43 6.28 -19.75
CA ALA A 101 7.00 7.61 -19.97
C ALA A 101 7.36 7.84 -21.44
N THR A 102 7.99 6.84 -22.05
CA THR A 102 8.35 6.84 -23.48
C THR A 102 7.10 6.90 -24.36
N ALA A 103 6.07 6.10 -24.05
CA ALA A 103 4.82 6.11 -24.79
C ALA A 103 4.12 7.49 -24.74
N ILE A 104 4.08 8.12 -23.55
CA ILE A 104 3.47 9.43 -23.35
C ILE A 104 4.13 10.49 -24.23
N LEU A 105 5.46 10.63 -24.13
CA LEU A 105 6.16 11.64 -24.93
C LEU A 105 6.15 11.31 -26.41
N LYS A 106 6.27 10.04 -26.80
CA LYS A 106 6.17 9.63 -28.21
C LYS A 106 4.85 10.08 -28.82
N LEU A 107 3.74 9.64 -28.22
CA LEU A 107 2.41 9.91 -28.73
C LEU A 107 2.11 11.41 -28.70
N GLY A 108 2.45 12.09 -27.61
CA GLY A 108 2.20 13.53 -27.46
C GLY A 108 2.98 14.36 -28.48
N LEU A 109 4.29 14.12 -28.63
CA LEU A 109 5.13 14.88 -29.55
C LEU A 109 4.82 14.57 -31.02
N GLU A 110 4.50 13.31 -31.37
CA GLU A 110 4.03 12.95 -32.73
C GLU A 110 2.72 13.65 -33.08
N GLU A 111 1.77 13.78 -32.14
CA GLU A 111 0.53 14.52 -32.35
C GLU A 111 0.75 16.02 -32.57
N LEU A 112 1.84 16.57 -32.03
CA LEU A 112 2.29 17.95 -32.26
C LEU A 112 3.11 18.11 -33.54
N GLY A 113 3.27 17.05 -34.35
CA GLY A 113 4.01 17.07 -35.60
C GLY A 113 5.52 16.86 -35.47
N GLY A 114 5.99 16.37 -34.31
CA GLY A 114 7.40 16.09 -34.07
C GLY A 114 7.92 14.87 -34.85
N ASN A 115 9.19 14.95 -35.27
CA ASN A 115 9.92 13.81 -35.85
C ASN A 115 10.58 13.01 -34.73
N VAL A 116 9.82 12.08 -34.16
CA VAL A 116 10.22 11.34 -32.94
C VAL A 116 10.74 9.95 -33.28
N GLN A 117 11.92 9.65 -32.75
CA GLN A 117 12.50 8.31 -32.70
C GLN A 117 12.60 7.85 -31.24
N ILE A 118 12.68 6.54 -31.04
CA ILE A 118 12.75 5.94 -29.71
C ILE A 118 13.98 5.07 -29.58
N HIS A 119 14.59 5.09 -28.40
CA HIS A 119 15.51 4.07 -27.93
C HIS A 119 15.04 3.55 -26.58
N ILE A 120 14.81 2.24 -26.45
CA ILE A 120 14.66 1.58 -25.16
C ILE A 120 15.85 0.65 -25.01
N PRO A 121 16.69 0.82 -23.98
CA PRO A 121 17.90 0.01 -23.83
C PRO A 121 17.55 -1.45 -23.56
N ASN A 122 18.35 -2.36 -24.07
CA ASN A 122 18.17 -3.77 -23.78
C ASN A 122 18.78 -4.13 -22.41
N ARG A 123 17.93 -4.50 -21.44
CA ARG A 123 18.32 -4.88 -20.08
C ARG A 123 19.45 -5.92 -20.01
N LEU A 124 19.44 -6.88 -20.94
CA LEU A 124 20.35 -8.02 -20.92
C LEU A 124 21.70 -7.69 -21.53
N THR A 125 21.78 -6.78 -22.50
CA THR A 125 23.03 -6.43 -23.19
C THR A 125 23.56 -5.06 -22.76
N GLU A 126 22.76 -4.01 -22.90
CA GLU A 126 23.14 -2.60 -22.65
C GLU A 126 23.02 -2.24 -21.16
N GLY A 127 21.99 -2.74 -20.49
CA GLY A 127 21.71 -2.38 -19.10
C GLY A 127 20.89 -1.10 -18.97
N TYR A 128 21.01 -0.42 -17.83
CA TYR A 128 20.22 0.77 -17.47
C TYR A 128 20.93 2.06 -17.91
N GLY A 129 20.13 3.06 -18.32
CA GLY A 129 20.61 4.38 -18.75
C GLY A 129 21.22 4.38 -20.15
N ILE A 130 21.91 5.47 -20.48
CA ILE A 130 22.63 5.62 -21.75
C ILE A 130 23.91 4.80 -21.70
N HIS A 131 24.14 3.96 -22.71
CA HIS A 131 25.39 3.20 -22.84
C HIS A 131 26.37 3.96 -23.74
N LEU A 132 27.64 4.08 -23.33
CA LEU A 132 28.69 4.77 -24.11
C LEU A 132 28.77 4.29 -25.56
N ASP A 133 28.75 2.96 -25.80
CA ASP A 133 28.81 2.38 -27.15
C ASP A 133 27.62 2.77 -28.06
N ARG A 134 26.53 3.32 -27.50
CA ARG A 134 25.36 3.78 -28.25
C ARG A 134 25.40 5.28 -28.55
N VAL A 135 26.33 6.03 -27.97
CA VAL A 135 26.40 7.49 -28.12
C VAL A 135 26.56 7.92 -29.58
N GLU A 136 27.45 7.28 -30.34
CA GLU A 136 27.62 7.58 -31.77
C GLU A 136 26.35 7.33 -32.58
N GLU A 137 25.65 6.24 -32.27
CA GLU A 137 24.37 5.91 -32.89
C GLU A 137 23.32 6.99 -32.57
N HIS A 138 23.23 7.41 -31.31
CA HIS A 138 22.30 8.46 -30.87
C HIS A 138 22.58 9.80 -31.55
N ILE A 139 23.84 10.19 -31.70
CA ILE A 139 24.24 11.41 -32.44
C ILE A 139 23.75 11.36 -33.90
N SER A 140 23.87 10.20 -34.55
CA SER A 140 23.43 10.05 -35.94
C SER A 140 21.90 10.16 -36.12
N ARG A 141 21.14 9.94 -35.05
CA ARG A 141 19.67 9.80 -35.06
C ARG A 141 18.93 11.04 -34.57
N ALA A 142 19.57 11.91 -33.82
CA ALA A 142 18.90 12.96 -33.05
C ALA A 142 19.59 14.32 -33.16
N ASP A 143 18.80 15.38 -33.12
CA ASP A 143 19.27 16.75 -32.87
C ASP A 143 18.96 17.15 -31.41
N LEU A 144 17.90 16.57 -30.83
CA LEU A 144 17.54 16.64 -29.41
C LEU A 144 17.34 15.22 -28.85
N ILE A 145 17.94 14.93 -27.70
CA ILE A 145 17.67 13.72 -26.91
C ILE A 145 16.90 14.11 -25.65
N ILE A 146 15.81 13.39 -25.39
CA ILE A 146 15.03 13.49 -24.15
C ILE A 146 15.10 12.14 -23.45
N THR A 147 15.80 12.06 -22.32
CA THR A 147 15.73 10.84 -21.50
C THR A 147 14.45 10.83 -20.69
N VAL A 148 13.86 9.66 -20.50
CA VAL A 148 12.74 9.43 -19.58
C VAL A 148 13.07 8.26 -18.67
N ASP A 149 12.83 8.46 -17.36
CA ASP A 149 13.07 7.47 -16.31
C ASP A 149 14.55 7.02 -16.17
N CYS A 150 15.46 7.82 -16.74
CA CYS A 150 16.89 7.59 -16.66
C CYS A 150 17.69 8.85 -17.02
N GLY A 151 19.01 8.77 -16.87
CA GLY A 151 19.94 9.80 -17.34
C GLY A 151 20.57 10.64 -16.24
N ILE A 152 20.00 10.69 -15.01
CA ILE A 152 20.55 11.55 -13.94
C ILE A 152 21.97 11.15 -13.50
N SER A 153 22.39 9.93 -13.81
CA SER A 153 23.73 9.41 -13.52
C SER A 153 24.66 9.31 -14.74
N ASN A 154 24.17 9.60 -15.96
CA ASN A 154 24.90 9.42 -17.22
C ASN A 154 25.76 10.65 -17.60
N ILE A 155 26.66 11.06 -16.70
CA ILE A 155 27.42 12.31 -16.84
C ILE A 155 28.35 12.26 -18.07
N GLU A 156 29.09 11.17 -18.23
CA GLU A 156 30.07 11.04 -19.32
C GLU A 156 29.38 10.94 -20.68
N GLU A 157 28.34 10.12 -20.77
CA GLU A 157 27.56 9.92 -21.98
C GLU A 157 26.92 11.23 -22.45
N ILE A 158 26.29 11.97 -21.53
CA ILE A 158 25.65 13.27 -21.83
C ILE A 158 26.67 14.31 -22.27
N ASN A 159 27.84 14.36 -21.64
CA ASN A 159 28.92 15.27 -22.04
C ASN A 159 29.40 14.97 -23.47
N GLN A 160 29.49 13.69 -23.86
CA GLN A 160 29.88 13.30 -25.21
C GLN A 160 28.81 13.69 -26.23
N LEU A 161 27.53 13.47 -25.93
CA LEU A 161 26.40 13.91 -26.77
C LEU A 161 26.43 15.42 -27.03
N LYS A 162 26.59 16.22 -25.97
CA LYS A 162 26.64 17.68 -26.08
C LYS A 162 27.85 18.19 -26.87
N ARG A 163 29.03 17.58 -26.69
CA ARG A 163 30.23 17.93 -27.48
C ARG A 163 30.04 17.72 -28.98
N SER A 164 29.15 16.80 -29.36
CA SER A 164 28.78 16.53 -30.75
C SER A 164 27.65 17.43 -31.27
N GLY A 165 27.19 18.41 -30.48
CA GLY A 165 26.16 19.38 -30.87
C GLY A 165 24.73 18.86 -30.74
N VAL A 166 24.51 17.76 -30.02
CA VAL A 166 23.17 17.24 -29.70
C VAL A 166 22.68 17.87 -28.42
N ASP A 167 21.50 18.48 -28.46
CA ASP A 167 20.85 19.01 -27.26
C ASP A 167 20.34 17.86 -26.39
N VAL A 168 20.40 18.00 -25.06
CA VAL A 168 19.97 16.95 -24.13
C VAL A 168 19.06 17.53 -23.04
N ILE A 169 17.89 16.91 -22.87
CA ILE A 169 17.00 17.08 -21.72
C ILE A 169 16.99 15.76 -20.95
N VAL A 170 17.28 15.82 -19.65
CA VAL A 170 17.17 14.67 -18.75
C VAL A 170 15.87 14.77 -17.98
N THR A 171 14.98 13.79 -18.12
CA THR A 171 13.78 13.67 -17.29
C THR A 171 13.85 12.38 -16.49
N ASP A 172 13.92 12.50 -15.17
CA ASP A 172 14.23 11.38 -14.27
C ASP A 172 13.68 11.67 -12.87
N HIS A 173 13.61 10.63 -12.04
CA HIS A 173 13.18 10.69 -10.64
C HIS A 173 14.12 9.96 -9.68
N HIS A 174 15.09 9.20 -10.19
CA HIS A 174 16.07 8.46 -9.41
C HIS A 174 16.92 9.36 -8.51
N GLN A 175 17.53 8.80 -7.47
CA GLN A 175 18.38 9.59 -6.57
C GLN A 175 19.55 10.24 -7.34
N PRO A 176 19.68 11.58 -7.33
CA PRO A 176 20.80 12.25 -7.99
C PRO A 176 22.13 11.94 -7.29
N GLY A 177 23.19 11.83 -8.08
CA GLY A 177 24.56 11.67 -7.59
C GLY A 177 25.15 12.97 -7.00
N GLN A 178 26.40 12.91 -6.54
CA GLN A 178 27.13 14.10 -6.08
C GLN A 178 27.41 15.10 -7.21
N GLN A 179 27.55 14.60 -8.43
CA GLN A 179 27.68 15.37 -9.65
C GLN A 179 26.43 15.17 -10.48
N LEU A 180 25.97 16.25 -11.12
CA LEU A 180 24.83 16.23 -12.02
C LEU A 180 25.30 16.35 -13.48
N PRO A 181 24.57 15.77 -14.44
CA PRO A 181 24.85 15.99 -15.85
C PRO A 181 24.73 17.47 -16.22
N ASP A 182 25.63 17.96 -17.06
CA ASP A 182 25.52 19.30 -17.64
C ASP A 182 24.46 19.29 -18.76
N ALA A 183 23.17 19.28 -18.40
CA ALA A 183 22.04 19.28 -19.32
C ALA A 183 20.84 20.00 -18.68
N ILE A 184 19.75 20.19 -19.43
CA ILE A 184 18.49 20.63 -18.83
C ILE A 184 17.94 19.45 -18.03
N LEU A 185 17.73 19.63 -16.71
CA LEU A 185 17.28 18.56 -15.81
C LEU A 185 15.85 18.83 -15.35
N VAL A 186 14.92 17.97 -15.73
CA VAL A 186 13.54 17.96 -15.22
C VAL A 186 13.41 16.86 -14.18
N HIS A 187 13.52 17.23 -12.91
CA HIS A 187 13.68 16.25 -11.84
C HIS A 187 13.01 16.71 -10.53
N PRO A 188 12.15 15.88 -9.90
CA PRO A 188 11.41 16.28 -8.69
C PRO A 188 12.33 16.51 -7.48
N LEU A 189 13.39 15.70 -7.31
CA LEU A 189 14.38 15.87 -6.23
C LEU A 189 15.28 17.13 -6.34
N LEU A 190 15.27 17.85 -7.47
CA LEU A 190 16.05 19.11 -7.60
C LEU A 190 15.28 20.34 -7.11
N ALA A 191 14.02 20.17 -6.69
CA ALA A 191 13.22 21.27 -6.20
C ALA A 191 13.72 21.72 -4.81
N ASN A 192 14.18 22.97 -4.71
CA ASN A 192 14.70 23.59 -3.48
C ASN A 192 13.60 23.93 -2.45
N GLN A 193 12.60 23.06 -2.24
CA GLN A 193 11.54 23.31 -1.28
C GLN A 193 11.39 22.17 -0.29
N SER A 194 11.52 22.54 0.98
CA SER A 194 11.24 21.78 2.21
C SER A 194 9.80 21.23 2.34
N LYS A 195 9.08 21.05 1.22
CA LYS A 195 7.70 20.59 1.11
C LYS A 195 7.53 19.37 0.21
N ILE A 196 8.54 18.97 -0.58
CA ILE A 196 8.48 17.72 -1.34
C ILE A 196 9.08 16.59 -0.49
N ASN A 197 8.40 16.26 0.60
CA ASN A 197 8.69 15.03 1.32
C ASN A 197 7.52 14.07 1.08
N ASP A 198 7.85 12.90 0.52
CA ASP A 198 7.04 11.69 0.35
C ASP A 198 6.11 11.55 -0.89
N ALA A 199 6.07 12.51 -1.82
CA ALA A 199 5.21 12.43 -3.02
C ALA A 199 5.96 12.75 -4.34
N LEU A 200 7.08 12.07 -4.59
CA LEU A 200 7.91 12.28 -5.78
C LEU A 200 7.29 11.59 -7.00
N LEU A 201 7.06 12.36 -8.07
CA LEU A 201 6.65 11.84 -9.37
C LEU A 201 7.64 10.80 -9.90
N THR A 202 7.13 9.76 -10.55
CA THR A 202 7.94 8.76 -11.29
C THR A 202 8.36 9.29 -12.66
N GLY A 203 9.18 8.56 -13.41
CA GLY A 203 9.51 8.88 -14.80
C GLY A 203 8.27 9.10 -15.67
N ALA A 204 7.24 8.23 -15.58
CA ALA A 204 5.99 8.43 -16.31
C ALA A 204 5.21 9.67 -15.82
N GLY A 205 5.24 9.96 -14.52
CA GLY A 205 4.64 11.16 -13.95
C GLY A 205 5.32 12.44 -14.44
N VAL A 206 6.66 12.47 -14.45
CA VAL A 206 7.46 13.58 -14.98
C VAL A 206 7.19 13.78 -16.48
N ALA A 207 7.20 12.71 -17.27
CA ALA A 207 6.89 12.77 -18.70
C ALA A 207 5.50 13.33 -18.98
N PHE A 208 4.49 12.92 -18.21
CA PHE A 208 3.13 13.46 -18.31
C PHE A 208 3.08 14.96 -18.00
N HIS A 209 3.72 15.41 -16.92
CA HIS A 209 3.74 16.82 -16.55
C HIS A 209 4.57 17.68 -17.53
N LEU A 210 5.63 17.14 -18.12
CA LEU A 210 6.37 17.80 -19.20
C LEU A 210 5.49 18.01 -20.43
N LEU A 211 4.76 16.98 -20.87
CA LEU A 211 3.81 17.11 -21.99
C LEU A 211 2.70 18.12 -21.66
N TRP A 212 2.22 18.14 -20.41
CA TRP A 212 1.22 19.13 -19.96
C TRP A 212 1.77 20.56 -20.00
N ALA A 213 2.98 20.78 -19.52
CA ALA A 213 3.62 22.08 -19.58
C ALA A 213 3.80 22.55 -21.04
N LEU A 214 4.17 21.65 -21.95
CA LEU A 214 4.24 21.93 -23.38
C LEU A 214 2.87 22.28 -23.97
N HIS A 215 1.82 21.52 -23.68
CA HIS A 215 0.45 21.83 -24.11
C HIS A 215 0.02 23.23 -23.65
N LYS A 216 0.29 23.56 -22.38
CA LYS A 216 -0.02 24.88 -21.82
C LYS A 216 0.72 26.00 -22.55
N LYS A 217 2.02 25.82 -22.85
CA LYS A 217 2.83 26.77 -23.62
C LYS A 217 2.27 27.00 -25.03
N LEU A 218 1.75 25.95 -25.66
CA LEU A 218 1.16 25.98 -27.00
C LEU A 218 -0.31 26.41 -27.03
N GLY A 219 -0.94 26.66 -25.87
CA GLY A 219 -2.36 27.02 -25.78
C GLY A 219 -3.32 25.86 -26.10
N LEU A 220 -2.88 24.61 -25.90
CA LEU A 220 -3.66 23.40 -26.15
C LEU A 220 -4.40 22.92 -24.89
N PRO A 221 -5.46 22.10 -25.04
CA PRO A 221 -6.13 21.48 -23.90
C PRO A 221 -5.19 20.60 -23.07
N ASP A 222 -5.49 20.46 -21.78
CA ASP A 222 -4.78 19.59 -20.86
C ASP A 222 -4.71 18.15 -21.42
N PRO A 223 -3.54 17.49 -21.40
CA PRO A 223 -3.34 16.16 -22.01
C PRO A 223 -3.89 15.01 -21.15
N LEU A 224 -5.06 15.19 -20.53
CA LEU A 224 -5.64 14.25 -19.55
C LEU A 224 -5.85 12.82 -20.09
N LYS A 225 -5.95 12.66 -21.42
CA LYS A 225 -6.05 11.35 -22.09
C LYS A 225 -4.84 10.42 -21.90
N TYR A 226 -3.71 10.93 -21.40
CA TYR A 226 -2.50 10.14 -21.12
C TYR A 226 -2.37 9.76 -19.64
N THR A 227 -3.30 10.19 -18.78
CA THR A 227 -3.24 9.91 -17.33
C THR A 227 -3.33 8.43 -17.01
N ASP A 228 -3.99 7.63 -17.84
CA ASP A 228 -4.09 6.18 -17.67
C ASP A 228 -2.76 5.46 -17.95
N ILE A 229 -2.02 5.87 -18.97
CA ILE A 229 -0.64 5.40 -19.22
C ILE A 229 0.30 5.88 -18.09
N ALA A 230 0.18 7.14 -17.65
CA ALA A 230 1.01 7.68 -16.58
C ALA A 230 0.76 6.98 -15.23
N ALA A 231 -0.49 6.70 -14.91
CA ALA A 231 -0.87 5.96 -13.71
C ALA A 231 -0.36 4.51 -13.74
N LEU A 232 -0.35 3.86 -14.91
CA LEU A 232 0.25 2.53 -15.08
C LEU A 232 1.74 2.53 -14.71
N GLY A 233 2.53 3.49 -15.22
CA GLY A 233 3.94 3.63 -14.85
C GLY A 233 4.12 3.93 -13.36
N THR A 234 3.38 4.92 -12.84
CA THR A 234 3.44 5.33 -11.43
C THR A 234 3.14 4.17 -10.47
N ILE A 235 2.13 3.35 -10.77
CA ILE A 235 1.78 2.19 -9.95
C ILE A 235 2.83 1.08 -10.09
N ALA A 236 3.38 0.88 -11.30
CA ALA A 236 4.35 -0.17 -11.56
C ALA A 236 5.70 0.06 -10.85
N ASP A 237 6.08 1.32 -10.67
CA ASP A 237 7.27 1.75 -9.93
C ASP A 237 7.10 1.67 -8.40
N VAL A 238 5.91 1.32 -7.92
CA VAL A 238 5.62 1.22 -6.47
C VAL A 238 5.85 2.57 -5.77
N ALA A 239 5.62 3.67 -6.48
CA ALA A 239 5.79 5.00 -5.92
C ALA A 239 4.74 5.30 -4.83
N PRO A 240 5.11 6.10 -3.80
CA PRO A 240 4.15 6.57 -2.80
C PRO A 240 2.90 7.21 -3.42
N LEU A 241 1.71 6.71 -3.05
CA LEU A 241 0.44 7.22 -3.56
C LEU A 241 -0.08 8.39 -2.70
N LEU A 242 0.73 9.43 -2.60
CA LEU A 242 0.45 10.71 -1.93
C LEU A 242 0.57 11.88 -2.93
N GLY A 243 0.04 13.05 -2.59
CA GLY A 243 0.23 14.29 -3.36
C GLY A 243 -0.07 14.15 -4.86
N ASP A 244 0.88 14.58 -5.70
CA ASP A 244 0.74 14.58 -7.17
C ASP A 244 0.58 13.16 -7.75
N ASN A 245 1.33 12.18 -7.24
CA ASN A 245 1.15 10.77 -7.64
C ASN A 245 -0.27 10.29 -7.36
N ARG A 246 -0.82 10.64 -6.18
CA ARG A 246 -2.19 10.27 -5.85
C ARG A 246 -3.18 10.94 -6.77
N ALA A 247 -3.03 12.23 -7.05
CA ALA A 247 -3.90 12.96 -7.96
C ALA A 247 -3.88 12.35 -9.36
N LEU A 248 -2.68 12.06 -9.88
CA LEU A 248 -2.46 11.43 -11.17
C LEU A 248 -3.06 10.03 -11.26
N VAL A 249 -2.79 9.18 -10.27
CA VAL A 249 -3.31 7.81 -10.25
C VAL A 249 -4.82 7.77 -10.08
N ARG A 250 -5.42 8.69 -9.30
CA ARG A 250 -6.89 8.79 -9.19
C ARG A 250 -7.53 9.08 -10.54
N GLU A 251 -7.06 10.11 -11.22
CA GLU A 251 -7.55 10.48 -12.56
C GLU A 251 -7.29 9.35 -13.56
N GLY A 252 -6.08 8.80 -13.55
CA GLY A 252 -5.67 7.74 -14.47
C GLY A 252 -6.44 6.44 -14.31
N LEU A 253 -6.79 6.02 -13.08
CA LEU A 253 -7.64 4.84 -12.87
C LEU A 253 -9.08 5.05 -13.35
N GLU A 254 -9.61 6.27 -13.20
CA GLU A 254 -10.92 6.63 -13.74
C GLU A 254 -10.92 6.65 -15.27
N CYS A 255 -9.90 7.27 -15.88
CA CYS A 255 -9.67 7.23 -17.32
C CYS A 255 -9.47 5.80 -17.83
N LEU A 256 -8.71 4.98 -17.11
CA LEU A 256 -8.41 3.60 -17.51
C LEU A 256 -9.66 2.72 -17.58
N GLY A 257 -10.65 2.96 -16.70
CA GLY A 257 -11.94 2.29 -16.76
C GLY A 257 -12.73 2.56 -18.05
N ASN A 258 -12.43 3.65 -18.76
CA ASN A 258 -13.02 4.03 -20.03
C ASN A 258 -11.95 4.29 -21.12
N THR A 259 -10.79 3.65 -21.00
CA THR A 259 -9.63 3.93 -21.86
C THR A 259 -9.96 3.69 -23.33
N THR A 260 -9.40 4.52 -24.20
CA THR A 260 -9.50 4.39 -25.65
C THR A 260 -8.25 3.78 -26.29
N TRP A 261 -7.19 3.56 -25.50
CA TRP A 261 -5.95 2.95 -25.98
C TRP A 261 -6.14 1.45 -26.26
N PRO A 262 -6.02 1.00 -27.53
CA PRO A 262 -6.29 -0.39 -27.88
C PRO A 262 -5.49 -1.41 -27.05
N GLY A 263 -4.23 -1.09 -26.75
CA GLY A 263 -3.36 -1.94 -25.93
C GLY A 263 -3.83 -2.13 -24.48
N LEU A 264 -4.26 -1.04 -23.83
CA LEU A 264 -4.78 -1.10 -22.46
C LEU A 264 -6.13 -1.82 -22.41
N GLN A 265 -7.02 -1.58 -23.39
CA GLN A 265 -8.28 -2.32 -23.52
C GLN A 265 -8.05 -3.83 -23.66
N ALA A 266 -7.12 -4.25 -24.53
CA ALA A 266 -6.77 -5.65 -24.72
C ALA A 266 -6.16 -6.27 -23.45
N SER A 267 -5.31 -5.52 -22.74
CA SER A 267 -4.69 -5.94 -21.48
C SER A 267 -5.71 -6.16 -20.36
N LEU A 268 -6.67 -5.23 -20.20
CA LEU A 268 -7.77 -5.34 -19.23
C LEU A 268 -8.65 -6.55 -19.53
N LYS A 269 -8.98 -6.77 -20.81
CA LYS A 269 -9.78 -7.91 -21.27
C LYS A 269 -9.10 -9.25 -20.95
N ILE A 270 -7.81 -9.38 -21.23
CA ILE A 270 -7.04 -10.61 -20.92
C ILE A 270 -6.86 -10.79 -19.41
N ALA A 271 -6.80 -9.72 -18.63
CA ALA A 271 -6.83 -9.81 -17.17
C ALA A 271 -8.18 -10.25 -16.59
N GLY A 272 -9.25 -10.22 -17.40
CA GLY A 272 -10.62 -10.46 -16.92
C GLY A 272 -11.14 -9.35 -16.00
N ILE A 273 -10.54 -8.16 -16.06
CA ILE A 273 -10.95 -7.00 -15.27
C ILE A 273 -12.17 -6.36 -15.95
N GLN A 274 -13.22 -6.13 -15.17
CA GLN A 274 -14.46 -5.48 -15.62
C GLN A 274 -14.63 -4.15 -14.90
N GLY A 275 -14.91 -3.08 -15.66
CA GLY A 275 -15.03 -1.72 -15.11
C GLY A 275 -13.67 -1.08 -14.80
N ALA A 276 -13.68 -0.05 -13.94
CA ALA A 276 -12.48 0.66 -13.54
C ALA A 276 -11.56 -0.24 -12.67
N PRO A 277 -10.29 -0.45 -13.06
CA PRO A 277 -9.34 -1.22 -12.27
C PRO A 277 -8.95 -0.50 -10.98
N THR A 278 -8.53 -1.26 -9.98
CA THR A 278 -7.84 -0.74 -8.80
C THR A 278 -6.33 -0.65 -9.04
N ALA A 279 -5.61 0.13 -8.23
CA ALA A 279 -4.13 0.15 -8.27
C ALA A 279 -3.54 -1.25 -8.07
N ARG A 280 -4.18 -2.09 -7.24
CA ARG A 280 -3.80 -3.50 -7.06
C ARG A 280 -3.94 -4.30 -8.36
N ASP A 281 -5.02 -4.11 -9.11
CA ASP A 281 -5.21 -4.82 -10.38
C ASP A 281 -4.08 -4.48 -11.36
N ILE A 282 -3.69 -3.21 -11.43
CA ILE A 282 -2.57 -2.76 -12.27
C ILE A 282 -1.24 -3.37 -11.82
N ALA A 283 -0.90 -3.24 -10.53
CA ALA A 283 0.35 -3.70 -9.96
C ALA A 283 0.56 -5.22 -10.10
N PHE A 284 -0.52 -6.02 -10.03
CA PHE A 284 -0.44 -7.48 -10.03
C PHE A 284 -0.85 -8.15 -11.35
N THR A 285 -1.39 -7.42 -12.32
CA THR A 285 -1.81 -8.01 -13.61
C THR A 285 -1.21 -7.33 -14.83
N ILE A 286 -1.39 -6.01 -14.99
CA ILE A 286 -0.98 -5.29 -16.21
C ILE A 286 0.53 -4.99 -16.18
N ALA A 287 1.01 -4.34 -15.12
CA ALA A 287 2.42 -3.97 -14.99
C ALA A 287 3.37 -5.18 -15.09
N PRO A 288 3.09 -6.35 -14.48
CA PRO A 288 3.95 -7.54 -14.64
C PRO A 288 4.07 -8.05 -16.08
N ARG A 289 3.06 -7.85 -16.93
CA ARG A 289 3.10 -8.27 -18.35
C ARG A 289 4.03 -7.38 -19.17
N ILE A 290 3.95 -6.07 -18.95
CA ILE A 290 4.83 -5.10 -19.60
C ILE A 290 6.27 -5.31 -19.12
N ASN A 291 6.47 -5.43 -17.81
CA ASN A 291 7.78 -5.72 -17.22
C ASN A 291 8.37 -7.06 -17.67
N ALA A 292 7.54 -8.06 -18.01
CA ALA A 292 8.05 -9.32 -18.53
C ALA A 292 8.77 -9.14 -19.88
N ALA A 293 8.31 -8.19 -20.71
CA ALA A 293 8.94 -7.86 -21.98
C ALA A 293 10.39 -7.39 -21.78
N GLY A 294 10.60 -6.37 -20.94
CA GLY A 294 11.95 -5.87 -20.63
C GLY A 294 12.84 -6.87 -19.91
N ARG A 295 12.28 -7.70 -19.03
CA ARG A 295 13.03 -8.78 -18.35
C ARG A 295 13.52 -9.88 -19.29
N LEU A 296 12.84 -10.07 -20.41
CA LEU A 296 13.19 -11.06 -21.44
C LEU A 296 13.86 -10.43 -22.67
N GLY A 297 14.18 -9.13 -22.64
CA GLY A 297 14.94 -8.45 -23.69
C GLY A 297 14.10 -7.96 -24.88
N GLU A 298 12.77 -7.89 -24.73
CA GLU A 298 11.80 -7.53 -25.77
C GLU A 298 10.95 -6.31 -25.34
N ALA A 299 11.58 -5.30 -24.71
CA ALA A 299 10.89 -4.13 -24.13
C ALA A 299 10.11 -3.29 -25.17
N ASP A 300 10.58 -3.30 -26.41
CA ASP A 300 9.96 -2.69 -27.58
C ASP A 300 8.52 -3.16 -27.81
N LEU A 301 8.20 -4.43 -27.52
CA LEU A 301 6.84 -4.95 -27.62
C LEU A 301 5.90 -4.38 -26.55
N GLY A 302 6.44 -4.05 -25.37
CA GLY A 302 5.70 -3.33 -24.32
C GLY A 302 5.33 -1.92 -24.77
N LEU A 303 6.27 -1.21 -25.40
CA LEU A 303 6.02 0.11 -25.98
C LEU A 303 5.04 0.03 -27.17
N GLU A 304 5.19 -0.94 -28.06
CA GLU A 304 4.28 -1.12 -29.20
C GLU A 304 2.85 -1.36 -28.71
N LEU A 305 2.68 -2.12 -27.62
CA LEU A 305 1.37 -2.33 -27.02
C LEU A 305 0.73 -1.01 -26.59
N LEU A 306 1.47 -0.14 -25.90
CA LEU A 306 0.93 1.12 -25.40
C LEU A 306 0.69 2.17 -26.50
N THR A 307 1.32 2.01 -27.67
CA THR A 307 1.32 3.03 -28.73
C THR A 307 0.57 2.61 -30.00
N THR A 308 0.21 1.32 -30.13
CA THR A 308 -0.49 0.81 -31.31
C THR A 308 -1.92 1.36 -31.43
N LYS A 309 -2.29 1.73 -32.66
CA LYS A 309 -3.65 2.17 -33.02
C LYS A 309 -4.55 1.01 -33.49
N SER A 310 -3.99 -0.20 -33.64
CA SER A 310 -4.73 -1.37 -34.15
C SER A 310 -5.23 -2.24 -33.01
N THR A 311 -6.55 -2.43 -32.92
CA THR A 311 -7.19 -3.34 -31.97
C THR A 311 -6.77 -4.80 -32.17
N ARG A 312 -6.57 -5.22 -33.43
CA ARG A 312 -6.03 -6.56 -33.76
C ARG A 312 -4.61 -6.72 -33.21
N ARG A 313 -3.72 -5.77 -33.53
CA ARG A 313 -2.33 -5.83 -33.07
C ARG A 313 -2.22 -5.76 -31.55
N ALA A 314 -3.03 -4.92 -30.90
CA ALA A 314 -3.12 -4.84 -29.45
C ALA A 314 -3.50 -6.19 -28.80
N HIS A 315 -4.46 -6.92 -29.39
CA HIS A 315 -4.84 -8.24 -28.90
C HIS A 315 -3.71 -9.27 -29.06
N GLU A 316 -3.02 -9.26 -30.21
CA GLU A 316 -1.86 -10.11 -30.47
C GLU A 316 -0.74 -9.84 -29.46
N LEU A 317 -0.36 -8.56 -29.30
CA LEU A 317 0.67 -8.12 -28.35
C LEU A 317 0.28 -8.48 -26.91
N SER A 318 -0.95 -8.22 -26.49
CA SER A 318 -1.38 -8.53 -25.12
C SER A 318 -1.37 -10.04 -24.84
N THR A 319 -1.76 -10.86 -25.81
CA THR A 319 -1.69 -12.33 -25.70
C THR A 319 -0.25 -12.79 -25.60
N TYR A 320 0.62 -12.23 -26.44
CA TYR A 320 2.05 -12.53 -26.44
C TYR A 320 2.72 -12.14 -25.12
N LEU A 321 2.44 -10.96 -24.60
CA LEU A 321 3.00 -10.50 -23.32
C LEU A 321 2.48 -11.31 -22.12
N GLU A 322 1.25 -11.86 -22.15
CA GLU A 322 0.81 -12.83 -21.15
C GLU A 322 1.64 -14.13 -21.22
N ALA A 323 1.94 -14.62 -22.42
CA ALA A 323 2.81 -15.79 -22.60
C ALA A 323 4.24 -15.51 -22.08
N ARG A 324 4.83 -14.36 -22.44
CA ARG A 324 6.13 -13.92 -21.89
C ARG A 324 6.12 -13.78 -20.36
N ASN A 325 5.04 -13.26 -19.79
CA ASN A 325 4.89 -13.22 -18.33
C ASN A 325 4.78 -14.61 -17.70
N SER A 326 4.18 -15.59 -18.40
CA SER A 326 4.20 -17.00 -17.98
C SER A 326 5.61 -17.59 -18.02
N ASP A 327 6.36 -17.37 -19.11
CA ASP A 327 7.75 -17.83 -19.26
C ASP A 327 8.66 -17.25 -18.16
N ARG A 328 8.55 -15.93 -17.93
CA ARG A 328 9.26 -15.22 -16.86
C ARG A 328 8.88 -15.75 -15.48
N ARG A 329 7.63 -16.18 -15.27
CA ARG A 329 7.15 -16.86 -14.04
C ARG A 329 7.81 -18.21 -13.85
N HIS A 330 7.90 -18.99 -14.92
CA HIS A 330 8.54 -20.30 -14.92
C HIS A 330 10.03 -20.18 -14.60
N LEU A 331 10.76 -19.31 -15.30
CA LEU A 331 12.18 -19.04 -15.03
C LEU A 331 12.43 -18.59 -13.59
N GLN A 332 11.62 -17.66 -13.09
CA GLN A 332 11.71 -17.19 -11.71
C GLN A 332 11.51 -18.33 -10.70
N ASN A 333 10.51 -19.19 -10.90
CA ASN A 333 10.23 -20.29 -9.96
C ASN A 333 11.33 -21.35 -10.02
N THR A 334 11.80 -21.72 -11.21
CA THR A 334 12.93 -22.66 -11.36
C THR A 334 14.19 -22.14 -10.67
N MET A 335 14.53 -20.88 -10.88
CA MET A 335 15.68 -20.25 -10.22
C MET A 335 15.50 -20.18 -8.70
N TYR A 336 14.32 -19.83 -8.22
CA TYR A 336 14.03 -19.78 -6.79
C TYR A 336 14.14 -21.16 -6.13
N ASP A 337 13.60 -22.22 -6.77
CA ASP A 337 13.70 -23.59 -6.27
C ASP A 337 15.16 -24.11 -6.25
N GLN A 338 15.99 -23.67 -7.19
CA GLN A 338 17.44 -23.94 -7.18
C GLN A 338 18.12 -23.18 -6.05
N ALA A 339 17.85 -21.87 -5.93
CA ALA A 339 18.43 -21.03 -4.90
C ALA A 339 18.11 -21.57 -3.49
N LEU A 340 16.87 -21.99 -3.23
CA LEU A 340 16.47 -22.60 -1.95
C LEU A 340 17.31 -23.82 -1.55
N LYS A 341 17.81 -24.60 -2.52
CA LYS A 341 18.69 -25.75 -2.24
C LYS A 341 20.12 -25.35 -1.92
N MET A 342 20.52 -24.13 -2.30
CA MET A 342 21.86 -23.59 -2.11
C MET A 342 21.97 -22.68 -0.88
N VAL A 343 20.84 -22.26 -0.30
CA VAL A 343 20.84 -21.42 0.91
C VAL A 343 21.44 -22.20 2.08
N ASP A 344 22.46 -21.60 2.68
CA ASP A 344 22.97 -21.99 3.99
C ASP A 344 22.26 -21.12 5.05
N PRO A 345 21.39 -21.68 5.91
CA PRO A 345 20.63 -20.93 6.89
C PRO A 345 21.49 -20.32 8.00
N ASP A 346 22.72 -20.82 8.22
CA ASP A 346 23.63 -20.33 9.26
C ASP A 346 24.54 -19.20 8.73
N ALA A 347 24.51 -18.94 7.42
CA ALA A 347 25.25 -17.84 6.82
C ALA A 347 24.66 -16.48 7.24
N PRO A 348 25.50 -15.42 7.40
CA PRO A 348 25.02 -14.10 7.80
C PRO A 348 24.23 -13.39 6.67
N ALA A 349 24.41 -13.81 5.42
CA ALA A 349 23.72 -13.31 4.24
C ALA A 349 23.60 -14.43 3.19
N ILE A 350 22.66 -14.29 2.25
CA ILE A 350 22.52 -15.22 1.14
C ILE A 350 23.32 -14.68 -0.05
N VAL A 351 24.43 -15.34 -0.41
CA VAL A 351 25.31 -14.90 -1.50
C VAL A 351 25.54 -16.04 -2.49
N LEU A 352 24.74 -16.08 -3.55
CA LEU A 352 24.67 -17.23 -4.46
C LEU A 352 24.93 -16.81 -5.92
N ALA A 353 25.53 -17.71 -6.69
CA ALA A 353 25.71 -17.55 -8.13
C ALA A 353 25.49 -18.86 -8.86
N ASP A 354 24.92 -18.78 -10.05
CA ASP A 354 24.81 -19.91 -10.98
C ASP A 354 24.80 -19.39 -12.42
N GLU A 355 25.60 -20.00 -13.30
CA GLU A 355 25.71 -19.59 -14.71
C GLU A 355 24.46 -19.93 -15.54
N THR A 356 23.62 -20.85 -15.06
CA THR A 356 22.35 -21.23 -15.69
C THR A 356 21.22 -20.26 -15.37
N TRP A 357 21.39 -19.38 -14.38
CA TRP A 357 20.38 -18.41 -14.01
C TRP A 357 20.21 -17.32 -15.07
N HIS A 358 18.99 -16.78 -15.14
CA HIS A 358 18.64 -15.74 -16.09
C HIS A 358 18.73 -14.35 -15.45
N PRO A 359 19.61 -13.42 -15.92
CA PRO A 359 19.80 -12.10 -15.33
C PRO A 359 18.52 -11.27 -15.17
N GLY A 360 17.55 -11.43 -16.08
CA GLY A 360 16.27 -10.69 -16.02
C GLY A 360 15.36 -11.00 -14.81
N VAL A 361 15.56 -12.12 -14.11
CA VAL A 361 14.70 -12.53 -12.97
C VAL A 361 15.42 -12.56 -11.62
N ILE A 362 16.75 -12.38 -11.60
CA ILE A 362 17.55 -12.48 -10.36
C ILE A 362 17.07 -11.52 -9.26
N GLY A 363 16.67 -10.29 -9.61
CA GLY A 363 16.19 -9.32 -8.64
C GLY A 363 14.87 -9.74 -7.98
N ILE A 364 13.98 -10.43 -8.71
CA ILE A 364 12.71 -10.91 -8.15
C ILE A 364 12.96 -12.08 -7.20
N VAL A 365 13.86 -13.00 -7.58
CA VAL A 365 14.26 -14.12 -6.73
C VAL A 365 14.96 -13.62 -5.46
N ALA A 366 15.82 -12.61 -5.58
CA ALA A 366 16.45 -11.97 -4.42
C ALA A 366 15.42 -11.38 -3.46
N SER A 367 14.42 -10.65 -3.96
CA SER A 367 13.33 -10.10 -3.12
C SER A 367 12.57 -11.21 -2.38
N LYS A 368 12.21 -12.30 -3.06
CA LYS A 368 11.53 -13.44 -2.41
C LYS A 368 12.35 -14.09 -1.31
N LEU A 369 13.67 -14.21 -1.51
CA LEU A 369 14.57 -14.76 -0.51
C LEU A 369 14.73 -13.79 0.68
N VAL A 370 14.77 -12.48 0.44
CA VAL A 370 14.74 -11.48 1.53
C VAL A 370 13.45 -11.63 2.34
N ASP A 371 12.30 -11.74 1.68
CA ASP A 371 11.00 -11.87 2.37
C ASP A 371 10.92 -13.14 3.23
N GLN A 372 11.55 -14.23 2.78
CA GLN A 372 11.55 -15.51 3.49
C GLN A 372 12.58 -15.58 4.63
N TYR A 373 13.81 -15.12 4.39
CA TYR A 373 14.93 -15.33 5.31
C TYR A 373 15.28 -14.07 6.15
N LEU A 374 14.77 -12.90 5.76
CA LEU A 374 15.06 -11.59 6.39
C LEU A 374 16.56 -11.29 6.51
N GLN A 375 17.31 -11.78 5.53
CA GLN A 375 18.75 -11.55 5.40
C GLN A 375 19.01 -10.78 4.09
N PRO A 376 20.12 -10.03 4.00
CA PRO A 376 20.59 -9.50 2.73
C PRO A 376 20.82 -10.63 1.72
N VAL A 377 20.36 -10.44 0.49
CA VAL A 377 20.47 -11.42 -0.60
C VAL A 377 21.21 -10.83 -1.78
N PHE A 378 22.29 -11.48 -2.20
CA PHE A 378 23.14 -11.15 -3.33
C PHE A 378 23.13 -12.33 -4.29
N LEU A 379 22.49 -12.17 -5.45
CA LEU A 379 22.45 -13.20 -6.48
C LEU A 379 23.25 -12.74 -7.69
N SER A 380 24.03 -13.64 -8.29
CA SER A 380 24.73 -13.39 -9.56
C SER A 380 24.37 -14.43 -10.62
N ALA A 381 24.19 -13.98 -11.85
CA ALA A 381 23.94 -14.79 -13.03
C ALA A 381 24.75 -14.22 -14.20
N LYS A 382 25.62 -15.03 -14.82
CA LYS A 382 26.44 -14.63 -15.98
C LYS A 382 27.21 -13.33 -15.75
N GLY A 383 27.85 -13.22 -14.58
CA GLY A 383 28.60 -12.04 -14.15
C GLY A 383 27.76 -10.81 -13.79
N LYS A 384 26.43 -10.84 -13.95
CA LYS A 384 25.52 -9.76 -13.52
C LYS A 384 24.86 -10.10 -12.19
N GLY A 385 24.94 -9.18 -11.25
CA GLY A 385 24.50 -9.33 -9.88
C GLY A 385 23.34 -8.40 -9.50
N SER A 386 22.46 -8.89 -8.63
CA SER A 386 21.41 -8.08 -8.00
C SER A 386 21.38 -8.32 -6.50
N VAL A 387 21.17 -7.23 -5.76
CA VAL A 387 21.08 -7.20 -4.31
C VAL A 387 19.70 -6.78 -3.88
N ARG A 388 19.16 -7.46 -2.88
CA ARG A 388 18.02 -7.02 -2.09
C ARG A 388 18.38 -7.12 -0.63
N SER A 389 18.03 -6.12 0.16
CA SER A 389 18.41 -6.06 1.57
C SER A 389 17.25 -5.61 2.44
N PRO A 390 17.03 -6.23 3.62
CA PRO A 390 16.02 -5.78 4.56
C PRO A 390 16.38 -4.41 5.17
N PRO A 391 15.40 -3.68 5.74
CA PRO A 391 15.66 -2.43 6.44
C PRO A 391 16.73 -2.55 7.52
N GLY A 392 17.61 -1.54 7.62
CA GLY A 392 18.70 -1.50 8.59
C GLY A 392 20.03 -2.11 8.11
N ILE A 393 20.05 -2.77 6.94
CA ILE A 393 21.29 -3.24 6.30
C ILE A 393 21.36 -2.66 4.90
N SER A 394 22.29 -1.72 4.66
CA SER A 394 22.42 -1.07 3.36
C SER A 394 23.05 -1.99 2.30
N ALA A 395 22.32 -2.21 1.20
CA ALA A 395 22.75 -2.97 0.03
C ALA A 395 23.92 -2.29 -0.69
N VAL A 396 23.83 -0.98 -0.98
CA VAL A 396 24.90 -0.24 -1.66
C VAL A 396 26.16 -0.12 -0.80
N ALA A 397 26.03 0.06 0.52
CA ALA A 397 27.20 0.09 1.41
C ALA A 397 27.89 -1.28 1.49
N ALA A 398 27.14 -2.38 1.42
CA ALA A 398 27.71 -3.72 1.34
C ALA A 398 28.53 -3.92 0.05
N LEU A 399 28.03 -3.41 -1.09
CA LEU A 399 28.78 -3.45 -2.36
C LEU A 399 30.02 -2.54 -2.32
N GLN A 400 29.92 -1.38 -1.66
CA GLN A 400 31.06 -0.47 -1.47
C GLN A 400 32.21 -1.11 -0.69
N GLU A 401 31.88 -1.91 0.33
CA GLU A 401 32.87 -2.68 1.09
C GLU A 401 33.56 -3.75 0.23
N ALA A 402 32.82 -4.33 -0.73
CA ALA A 402 33.31 -5.36 -1.63
C ALA A 402 33.82 -4.82 -2.99
N LYS A 403 34.06 -3.51 -3.10
CA LYS A 403 34.35 -2.82 -4.38
C LYS A 403 35.50 -3.42 -5.19
N ASP A 404 36.55 -3.93 -4.52
CA ASP A 404 37.76 -4.46 -5.18
C ASP A 404 37.48 -5.77 -5.97
N HIS A 405 36.32 -6.38 -5.70
CA HIS A 405 35.84 -7.58 -6.39
C HIS A 405 34.89 -7.28 -7.56
N LEU A 406 34.43 -6.04 -7.69
CA LEU A 406 33.39 -5.63 -8.63
C LEU A 406 33.98 -4.84 -9.80
N THR A 407 33.40 -4.98 -10.99
CA THR A 407 33.78 -4.15 -12.16
C THR A 407 32.91 -2.90 -12.25
N ARG A 408 31.61 -3.01 -11.93
CA ARG A 408 30.66 -1.90 -11.80
C ARG A 408 29.65 -2.23 -10.70
N PHE A 409 29.16 -1.23 -9.99
CA PHE A 409 28.03 -1.38 -9.06
C PHE A 409 27.33 -0.05 -8.80
N GLY A 410 26.10 -0.13 -8.30
CA GLY A 410 25.29 1.04 -7.95
C GLY A 410 23.94 0.65 -7.39
N GLY A 411 23.26 1.60 -6.75
CA GLY A 411 21.92 1.39 -6.20
C GLY A 411 21.65 2.20 -4.94
N HIS A 412 20.69 1.73 -4.14
CA HIS A 412 20.19 2.38 -2.93
C HIS A 412 20.26 1.43 -1.72
N GLU A 413 19.69 1.86 -0.60
CA GLU A 413 19.80 1.13 0.68
C GLU A 413 19.19 -0.28 0.63
N GLN A 414 18.09 -0.49 -0.09
CA GLN A 414 17.38 -1.80 -0.10
C GLN A 414 17.56 -2.60 -1.40
N ALA A 415 18.06 -1.97 -2.47
CA ALA A 415 18.20 -2.60 -3.77
C ALA A 415 19.44 -2.04 -4.49
N ALA A 416 20.25 -2.94 -5.06
CA ALA A 416 21.42 -2.55 -5.84
C ALA A 416 21.72 -3.58 -6.95
N GLY A 417 22.61 -3.20 -7.87
CA GLY A 417 23.13 -4.04 -8.94
C GLY A 417 24.66 -4.00 -8.97
N PHE A 418 25.27 -5.07 -9.46
CA PHE A 418 26.72 -5.15 -9.61
C PHE A 418 27.11 -6.04 -10.79
N THR A 419 28.37 -5.93 -11.21
CA THR A 419 28.97 -6.79 -12.22
C THR A 419 30.26 -7.36 -11.64
N ILE A 420 30.48 -8.66 -11.83
CA ILE A 420 31.57 -9.41 -11.19
C ILE A 420 32.13 -10.48 -12.14
N GLU A 421 33.42 -10.74 -12.05
CA GLU A 421 34.05 -11.89 -12.70
C GLU A 421 33.86 -13.15 -11.85
N SER A 422 33.52 -14.28 -12.47
CA SER A 422 33.21 -15.53 -11.75
C SER A 422 34.36 -15.97 -10.81
N ALA A 423 35.62 -15.67 -11.16
CA ALA A 423 36.80 -15.95 -10.34
C ALA A 423 36.84 -15.16 -9.02
N LYS A 424 36.23 -13.97 -8.95
CA LYS A 424 36.22 -13.12 -7.75
C LYS A 424 35.04 -13.40 -6.82
N PHE A 425 34.08 -14.24 -7.22
CA PHE A 425 32.83 -14.45 -6.47
C PHE A 425 33.03 -14.98 -5.05
N SER A 426 34.03 -15.86 -4.84
CA SER A 426 34.32 -16.39 -3.50
C SER A 426 34.83 -15.31 -2.55
N ALA A 427 35.73 -14.43 -3.01
CA ALA A 427 36.25 -13.34 -2.18
C ALA A 427 35.17 -12.29 -1.89
N PHE A 428 34.34 -11.99 -2.89
CA PHE A 428 33.15 -11.16 -2.73
C PHE A 428 32.21 -11.69 -1.64
N ARG A 429 31.93 -13.00 -1.64
CA ARG A 429 31.08 -13.64 -0.63
C ARG A 429 31.61 -13.40 0.80
N GLU A 430 32.90 -13.59 1.02
CA GLU A 430 33.51 -13.39 2.34
C GLU A 430 33.47 -11.92 2.78
N ALA A 431 33.69 -10.98 1.87
CA ALA A 431 33.57 -9.55 2.16
C ALA A 431 32.14 -9.18 2.62
N ILE A 432 31.12 -9.69 1.92
CA ILE A 432 29.71 -9.50 2.29
C ILE A 432 29.39 -10.16 3.65
N TYR A 433 29.93 -11.34 3.92
CA TYR A 433 29.76 -12.00 5.22
C TYR A 433 30.37 -11.17 6.36
N GLY A 434 31.55 -10.60 6.15
CA GLY A 434 32.18 -9.67 7.10
C GLY A 434 31.31 -8.44 7.38
N TYR A 435 30.79 -7.81 6.33
CA TYR A 435 29.90 -6.65 6.44
C TYR A 435 28.63 -6.98 7.25
N THR A 436 27.99 -8.12 6.98
CA THR A 436 26.69 -8.46 7.57
C THR A 436 26.80 -8.97 9.01
N ARG A 437 27.84 -9.72 9.38
CA ARG A 437 28.05 -10.23 10.76
C ARG A 437 28.09 -9.14 11.83
N SER A 438 28.55 -7.94 11.46
CA SER A 438 28.65 -6.79 12.37
C SER A 438 27.31 -6.09 12.64
N ARG A 439 26.22 -6.53 12.01
CA ARG A 439 24.91 -5.87 12.06
C ARG A 439 23.84 -6.78 12.66
N PRO A 440 22.91 -6.25 13.45
CA PRO A 440 21.83 -7.04 14.03
C PRO A 440 20.91 -7.57 12.93
N THR A 441 20.46 -8.81 13.07
CA THR A 441 19.38 -9.36 12.24
C THR A 441 18.11 -8.53 12.43
N PRO A 442 17.51 -8.00 11.36
CA PRO A 442 16.27 -7.25 11.47
C PRO A 442 15.16 -8.14 12.02
N LYS A 443 14.40 -7.64 13.00
CA LYS A 443 13.17 -8.31 13.45
C LYS A 443 12.02 -7.83 12.57
N PRO A 444 11.27 -8.74 11.92
CA PRO A 444 10.12 -8.33 11.14
C PRO A 444 9.06 -7.75 12.05
N THR A 445 8.58 -6.55 11.74
CA THR A 445 7.45 -5.92 12.42
C THR A 445 6.25 -5.86 11.49
N LEU A 446 5.06 -6.16 12.01
CA LEU A 446 3.81 -5.95 11.32
C LEU A 446 3.03 -4.84 12.01
N ASP A 447 2.95 -3.69 11.35
CA ASP A 447 2.10 -2.59 11.79
C ASP A 447 0.63 -2.91 11.49
N LEU A 448 -0.17 -2.88 12.54
CA LEU A 448 -1.61 -3.08 12.57
C LEU A 448 -2.29 -1.76 12.87
N ASP A 449 -3.55 -1.60 12.50
CA ASP A 449 -4.26 -0.33 12.69
C ASP A 449 -5.25 -0.35 13.86
N ALA A 450 -6.03 -1.44 14.01
CA ALA A 450 -7.04 -1.53 15.05
C ALA A 450 -7.48 -2.97 15.33
N PHE A 451 -7.99 -3.23 16.54
CA PHE A 451 -8.84 -4.39 16.77
C PHE A 451 -10.16 -4.26 16.01
N ILE A 452 -10.71 -5.39 15.57
CA ILE A 452 -12.04 -5.44 14.98
C ILE A 452 -12.86 -6.62 15.51
N GLY A 453 -14.08 -6.34 15.97
CA GLY A 453 -15.06 -7.36 16.30
C GLY A 453 -15.84 -7.81 15.05
N PRO A 454 -16.36 -9.05 15.00
CA PRO A 454 -17.16 -9.52 13.86
C PRO A 454 -18.41 -8.66 13.60
N GLU A 455 -18.99 -8.06 14.64
CA GLU A 455 -20.13 -7.12 14.54
C GLU A 455 -19.81 -5.83 13.79
N ASP A 456 -18.53 -5.43 13.74
CA ASP A 456 -18.08 -4.22 13.04
C ASP A 456 -17.80 -4.46 11.55
N ILE A 457 -17.68 -5.73 11.15
CA ILE A 457 -17.41 -6.14 9.77
C ILE A 457 -18.71 -6.09 8.98
N ASN A 458 -19.03 -4.90 8.49
CA ASN A 458 -20.26 -4.62 7.76
C ASN A 458 -20.03 -3.77 6.50
N ARG A 459 -21.11 -3.51 5.75
CA ARG A 459 -21.04 -2.77 4.48
C ARG A 459 -20.59 -1.31 4.65
N ASP A 460 -20.84 -0.69 5.80
CA ASP A 460 -20.43 0.71 6.03
C ASP A 460 -18.93 0.80 6.28
N LEU A 461 -18.37 -0.17 7.01
CA LEU A 461 -16.92 -0.32 7.14
C LEU A 461 -16.25 -0.48 5.77
N LEU A 462 -16.73 -1.44 4.97
CA LEU A 462 -16.18 -1.69 3.63
C LEU A 462 -16.27 -0.45 2.72
N LYS A 463 -17.38 0.29 2.77
CA LYS A 463 -17.52 1.58 2.06
C LYS A 463 -16.53 2.63 2.57
N GLY A 464 -16.26 2.65 3.88
CA GLY A 464 -15.22 3.50 4.48
C GLY A 464 -13.83 3.16 3.95
N ILE A 465 -13.48 1.88 3.86
CA ILE A 465 -12.20 1.42 3.29
C ILE A 465 -12.09 1.83 1.82
N LYS A 466 -13.15 1.64 1.03
CA LYS A 466 -13.17 2.03 -0.40
C LYS A 466 -12.95 3.54 -0.63
N LYS A 467 -13.22 4.39 0.35
CA LYS A 467 -12.95 5.83 0.24
C LYS A 467 -11.48 6.17 0.30
N LEU A 468 -10.66 5.27 0.84
CA LEU A 468 -9.22 5.44 0.91
C LEU A 468 -8.53 5.17 -0.44
N GLU A 469 -9.23 4.52 -1.37
CA GLU A 469 -8.70 4.21 -2.70
C GLU A 469 -8.25 5.48 -3.46
N PRO A 470 -7.16 5.40 -4.24
CA PRO A 470 -6.34 4.20 -4.48
C PRO A 470 -5.46 3.84 -3.28
N LEU A 471 -5.43 2.55 -2.93
CA LEU A 471 -4.52 1.96 -1.94
C LEU A 471 -3.21 1.52 -2.61
N GLY A 472 -2.08 1.67 -1.93
CA GLY A 472 -0.76 1.35 -2.45
C GLY A 472 0.36 1.70 -1.48
N GLU A 473 1.56 1.98 -1.99
CA GLU A 473 2.69 2.39 -1.16
C GLU A 473 2.36 3.67 -0.37
N LYS A 474 2.78 3.73 0.90
CA LYS A 474 2.39 4.73 1.93
C LYS A 474 0.90 4.82 2.31
N ILE A 475 -0.03 4.30 1.50
CA ILE A 475 -1.47 4.17 1.86
C ILE A 475 -1.91 2.71 1.69
N PRO A 476 -1.40 1.77 2.52
CA PRO A 476 -1.78 0.37 2.41
C PRO A 476 -3.24 0.16 2.84
N PRO A 477 -3.88 -0.96 2.47
CA PRO A 477 -5.17 -1.32 3.05
C PRO A 477 -5.14 -1.32 4.59
N PRO A 478 -6.24 -0.96 5.27
CA PRO A 478 -6.33 -1.14 6.72
C PRO A 478 -6.10 -2.60 7.12
N ARG A 479 -5.24 -2.79 8.12
CA ARG A 479 -4.89 -4.07 8.74
C ARG A 479 -5.50 -4.14 10.13
N PHE A 480 -6.51 -4.97 10.27
CA PHE A 480 -7.20 -5.19 11.54
C PHE A 480 -6.71 -6.44 12.24
N VAL A 481 -6.83 -6.46 13.56
CA VAL A 481 -6.68 -7.65 14.39
C VAL A 481 -8.04 -8.28 14.61
N LEU A 482 -8.26 -9.45 14.04
CA LEU A 482 -9.43 -10.28 14.30
C LEU A 482 -9.02 -11.50 15.13
N THR A 483 -9.60 -11.63 16.32
CA THR A 483 -9.39 -12.79 17.20
C THR A 483 -10.62 -13.69 17.19
N GLY A 484 -10.41 -15.00 17.18
CA GLY A 484 -11.50 -15.96 17.25
C GLY A 484 -11.05 -17.41 17.03
N ALA A 485 -11.98 -18.33 17.22
CA ALA A 485 -11.76 -19.74 16.91
C ALA A 485 -11.94 -20.00 15.41
N LEU A 486 -11.02 -20.77 14.82
CA LEU A 486 -11.13 -21.21 13.43
C LEU A 486 -12.24 -22.25 13.30
N SER A 487 -13.20 -22.03 12.38
CA SER A 487 -14.25 -23.00 12.07
C SER A 487 -14.02 -23.75 10.76
N LYS A 488 -12.96 -23.41 10.04
CA LYS A 488 -12.51 -24.10 8.83
C LYS A 488 -11.04 -23.81 8.58
N VAL A 489 -10.27 -24.83 8.21
CA VAL A 489 -8.86 -24.70 7.80
C VAL A 489 -8.60 -25.64 6.63
N LYS A 490 -8.15 -25.11 5.49
CA LYS A 490 -7.88 -25.94 4.30
C LYS A 490 -6.83 -25.32 3.38
N ALA A 491 -5.85 -26.10 2.95
CA ALA A 491 -4.97 -25.72 1.85
C ALA A 491 -5.70 -25.87 0.49
N VAL A 492 -5.60 -24.86 -0.38
CA VAL A 492 -6.30 -24.78 -1.67
C VAL A 492 -5.40 -24.22 -2.78
N GLY A 493 -5.86 -24.37 -4.04
CA GLY A 493 -5.13 -23.95 -5.24
C GLY A 493 -4.34 -25.10 -5.86
N LYS A 494 -3.81 -24.88 -7.09
CA LYS A 494 -3.13 -25.93 -7.88
C LYS A 494 -1.94 -26.55 -7.13
N ASN A 495 -1.21 -25.74 -6.36
CA ASN A 495 -0.05 -26.17 -5.60
C ASN A 495 -0.33 -26.25 -4.09
N LEU A 496 -1.59 -26.13 -3.66
CA LEU A 496 -1.98 -26.05 -2.24
C LEU A 496 -1.35 -24.91 -1.43
N ASN A 497 -0.72 -23.92 -2.07
CA ASN A 497 -0.01 -22.82 -1.40
C ASN A 497 -0.92 -21.77 -0.74
N THR A 498 -2.23 -21.78 -0.97
CA THR A 498 -3.16 -20.82 -0.35
C THR A 498 -3.89 -21.47 0.80
N LEU A 499 -3.87 -20.83 1.97
CA LEU A 499 -4.68 -21.27 3.11
C LEU A 499 -6.06 -20.62 3.02
N GLN A 500 -7.11 -21.43 2.98
CA GLN A 500 -8.48 -21.00 3.19
C GLN A 500 -8.86 -21.20 4.65
N ILE A 501 -9.37 -20.15 5.29
CA ILE A 501 -9.83 -20.20 6.68
C ILE A 501 -11.21 -19.59 6.85
N GLN A 502 -11.89 -19.97 7.93
CA GLN A 502 -13.08 -19.30 8.41
C GLN A 502 -12.93 -18.99 9.90
N CYS A 503 -13.21 -17.75 10.29
CA CYS A 503 -13.14 -17.27 11.67
C CYS A 503 -14.34 -16.36 11.92
N ASN A 504 -15.08 -16.56 13.02
CA ASN A 504 -16.30 -15.79 13.35
C ASN A 504 -17.31 -15.74 12.19
N ASN A 505 -17.54 -16.86 11.49
CA ASN A 505 -18.37 -16.98 10.29
C ASN A 505 -17.94 -16.13 9.07
N LEU A 506 -16.77 -15.50 9.14
CA LEU A 506 -16.18 -14.77 8.04
C LEU A 506 -15.18 -15.67 7.31
N LYS A 507 -15.31 -15.76 5.98
CA LYS A 507 -14.38 -16.50 5.12
C LYS A 507 -13.18 -15.62 4.79
N GLY A 508 -12.00 -16.22 4.81
CA GLY A 508 -10.78 -15.55 4.39
C GLY A 508 -9.75 -16.47 3.76
N VAL A 509 -8.72 -15.86 3.20
CA VAL A 509 -7.58 -16.55 2.60
C VAL A 509 -6.26 -15.95 3.09
N ALA A 510 -5.23 -16.78 3.22
CA ALA A 510 -3.85 -16.33 3.40
C ALA A 510 -3.00 -16.89 2.26
N TRP A 511 -2.46 -15.99 1.45
CA TRP A 511 -1.65 -16.35 0.28
C TRP A 511 -0.29 -16.87 0.71
N GLN A 512 0.23 -17.88 0.01
CA GLN A 512 1.54 -18.49 0.30
C GLN A 512 1.67 -19.03 1.75
N LYS A 513 0.56 -19.41 2.37
CA LYS A 513 0.52 -19.98 3.73
C LYS A 513 -0.16 -21.35 3.79
N GLY A 514 -0.24 -22.04 2.67
CA GLY A 514 -0.86 -23.36 2.55
C GLY A 514 -0.32 -24.40 3.55
N PHE A 515 0.98 -24.35 3.83
CA PHE A 515 1.65 -25.21 4.81
C PHE A 515 1.03 -25.16 6.21
N LEU A 516 0.45 -24.02 6.62
CA LEU A 516 -0.20 -23.85 7.92
C LEU A 516 -1.44 -24.75 8.09
N ALA A 517 -1.99 -25.31 7.01
CA ALA A 517 -3.12 -26.23 7.10
C ALA A 517 -2.80 -27.50 7.90
N SER A 518 -1.52 -27.86 8.01
CA SER A 518 -1.05 -28.99 8.83
C SER A 518 -0.75 -28.61 10.28
N GLU A 519 -0.63 -27.32 10.58
CA GLU A 519 -0.23 -26.78 11.88
C GLU A 519 -1.42 -26.19 12.65
N LEU A 520 -2.47 -25.79 11.94
CA LEU A 520 -3.71 -25.23 12.50
C LEU A 520 -4.84 -26.26 12.47
N SER A 521 -5.63 -26.29 13.52
CA SER A 521 -6.82 -27.15 13.63
C SER A 521 -8.10 -26.33 13.76
N GLU A 522 -9.23 -26.87 13.33
CA GLU A 522 -10.54 -26.31 13.67
C GLU A 522 -10.72 -26.27 15.20
N GLY A 523 -11.33 -25.21 15.71
CA GLY A 523 -11.43 -24.90 17.14
C GLY A 523 -10.24 -24.12 17.70
N SER A 524 -9.09 -24.07 17.00
CA SER A 524 -7.91 -23.31 17.47
C SER A 524 -8.24 -21.82 17.57
N LYS A 525 -7.96 -21.22 18.72
CA LYS A 525 -8.05 -19.77 18.89
C LYS A 525 -6.81 -19.09 18.34
N VAL A 526 -7.02 -18.09 17.50
CA VAL A 526 -5.96 -17.41 16.76
C VAL A 526 -6.16 -15.91 16.74
N ASN A 527 -5.03 -15.19 16.61
CA ASN A 527 -5.03 -13.81 16.17
C ASN A 527 -4.76 -13.79 14.66
N LEU A 528 -5.57 -13.02 13.93
CA LEU A 528 -5.44 -12.83 12.49
C LEU A 528 -5.15 -11.35 12.21
N ALA A 529 -4.08 -11.07 11.48
CA ALA A 529 -3.83 -9.75 10.90
C ALA A 529 -4.48 -9.72 9.52
N ILE A 530 -5.58 -8.97 9.38
CA ILE A 530 -6.46 -9.08 8.22
C ILE A 530 -6.68 -7.75 7.51
N SER A 531 -6.83 -7.81 6.19
CA SER A 531 -7.45 -6.74 5.40
C SER A 531 -8.77 -7.23 4.82
N LEU A 532 -9.80 -6.40 4.90
CA LEU A 532 -11.13 -6.73 4.39
C LEU A 532 -11.21 -6.49 2.89
N ARG A 533 -11.96 -7.34 2.21
CA ARG A 533 -12.24 -7.22 0.78
C ARG A 533 -13.70 -7.54 0.46
N GLU A 534 -14.17 -7.01 -0.65
CA GLU A 534 -15.42 -7.44 -1.24
C GLU A 534 -15.16 -8.59 -2.21
N ASN A 535 -15.94 -9.65 -2.10
CA ASN A 535 -15.98 -10.71 -3.10
C ASN A 535 -17.33 -10.62 -3.84
N PHE A 536 -17.29 -10.50 -5.16
CA PHE A 536 -18.49 -10.48 -6.01
C PHE A 536 -18.56 -11.79 -6.81
N TRP A 537 -19.58 -12.60 -6.52
CA TRP A 537 -19.77 -13.89 -7.16
C TRP A 537 -21.25 -14.12 -7.49
N GLN A 538 -21.55 -14.47 -8.75
CA GLN A 538 -22.92 -14.76 -9.23
C GLN A 538 -23.95 -13.68 -8.83
N GLY A 539 -23.58 -12.40 -8.96
CA GLY A 539 -24.48 -11.28 -8.61
C GLY A 539 -24.63 -11.00 -7.11
N LYS A 540 -23.94 -11.74 -6.23
CA LYS A 540 -23.93 -11.53 -4.78
C LYS A 540 -22.59 -10.97 -4.33
N SER A 541 -22.63 -9.91 -3.54
CA SER A 541 -21.48 -9.36 -2.82
C SER A 541 -21.43 -9.89 -1.40
N THR A 542 -20.27 -10.43 -1.01
CA THR A 542 -19.96 -10.89 0.36
C THR A 542 -18.67 -10.23 0.85
N ILE A 543 -18.61 -9.94 2.15
CA ILE A 543 -17.37 -9.46 2.78
C ILE A 543 -16.51 -10.69 3.11
N GLU A 544 -15.26 -10.67 2.68
CA GLU A 544 -14.24 -11.66 3.02
C GLU A 544 -13.00 -10.94 3.57
N PHE A 545 -12.02 -11.68 4.05
CA PHE A 545 -10.72 -11.12 4.43
C PHE A 545 -9.54 -11.81 3.75
N THR A 546 -8.44 -11.08 3.63
CA THR A 546 -7.11 -11.64 3.37
C THR A 546 -6.31 -11.56 4.67
N ALA A 547 -5.68 -12.64 5.09
CA ALA A 547 -4.82 -12.65 6.28
C ALA A 547 -3.35 -12.54 5.87
N ASP A 548 -2.67 -11.49 6.35
CA ASP A 548 -1.24 -11.27 6.14
C ASP A 548 -0.41 -12.15 7.08
N GLN A 549 -0.89 -12.33 8.32
CA GLN A 549 -0.27 -13.18 9.33
C GLN A 549 -1.33 -13.88 10.20
N ILE A 550 -0.96 -15.06 10.69
CA ILE A 550 -1.78 -15.92 11.55
C ILE A 550 -0.87 -16.42 12.67
N ARG A 551 -1.31 -16.29 13.92
CA ARG A 551 -0.62 -16.86 15.08
C ARG A 551 -1.62 -17.42 16.09
N GLN A 552 -1.15 -18.33 16.94
CA GLN A 552 -1.95 -18.73 18.11
C GLN A 552 -2.30 -17.50 18.95
N GLU A 553 -3.47 -17.53 19.61
CA GLU A 553 -3.92 -16.43 20.43
C GLU A 553 -2.89 -16.10 21.51
N SER A 554 -2.40 -14.87 21.48
CA SER A 554 -1.48 -14.32 22.48
C SER A 554 -1.67 -12.80 22.57
N PRO A 555 -1.42 -12.20 23.75
CA PRO A 555 -1.52 -10.74 23.93
C PRO A 555 -0.71 -9.96 22.88
N LEU A 556 -1.25 -8.84 22.40
CA LEU A 556 -0.53 -7.94 21.49
C LEU A 556 0.37 -6.97 22.26
N LEU A 557 1.56 -6.76 21.72
CA LEU A 557 2.58 -5.85 22.25
C LEU A 557 2.36 -4.41 21.75
N PRO A 558 2.76 -3.39 22.53
CA PRO A 558 2.62 -1.99 22.13
C PRO A 558 3.64 -1.60 21.06
N ARG A 559 3.24 -0.63 20.22
CA ARG A 559 4.12 -0.02 19.23
C ARG A 559 5.32 0.72 19.86
N SER A 560 5.18 1.22 21.08
CA SER A 560 6.28 1.81 21.86
C SER A 560 6.09 1.54 23.34
N LYS A 561 7.20 1.35 24.07
CA LYS A 561 7.18 1.23 25.53
C LYS A 561 6.83 2.58 26.15
N THR A 562 5.81 2.59 26.99
CA THR A 562 5.28 3.71 27.74
C THR A 562 5.48 3.46 29.23
N LYS A 563 5.50 4.52 30.04
CA LYS A 563 5.60 4.40 31.50
C LYS A 563 4.43 3.59 32.03
N THR A 564 4.66 2.85 33.12
CA THR A 564 3.65 2.04 33.82
C THR A 564 2.37 2.86 34.01
N PRO A 565 1.28 2.51 33.33
CA PRO A 565 0.12 3.37 33.29
C PRO A 565 -0.70 3.26 34.58
N ASN A 566 -1.41 4.36 34.91
CA ASN A 566 -2.38 4.40 36.01
C ASN A 566 -3.65 3.56 35.70
N ILE A 567 -3.71 2.86 34.57
CA ILE A 567 -4.83 2.00 34.17
C ILE A 567 -4.33 0.55 34.15
N ARG A 568 -5.05 -0.38 34.80
CA ARG A 568 -4.63 -1.77 34.99
C ARG A 568 -5.80 -2.75 34.84
N ARG A 569 -5.49 -4.01 34.51
CA ARG A 569 -6.46 -5.13 34.51
C ARG A 569 -6.38 -5.93 35.80
N GLY A 570 -7.51 -6.50 36.19
CA GLY A 570 -7.66 -7.29 37.41
C GLY A 570 -7.77 -6.45 38.67
N ALA A 571 -8.36 -7.02 39.72
CA ALA A 571 -8.44 -6.38 41.03
C ALA A 571 -7.07 -6.39 41.74
N PRO A 572 -6.70 -5.35 42.50
CA PRO A 572 -5.52 -5.39 43.37
C PRO A 572 -5.65 -6.51 44.40
N ILE A 573 -4.58 -7.28 44.60
CA ILE A 573 -4.53 -8.40 45.56
C ILE A 573 -4.78 -7.92 47.01
N ASP A 574 -4.54 -6.62 47.30
CA ASP A 574 -4.52 -6.05 48.66
C ASP A 574 -5.66 -5.04 48.98
N LEU A 575 -6.75 -5.02 48.22
CA LEU A 575 -7.94 -4.22 48.58
C LEU A 575 -9.03 -5.10 49.18
N SER A 576 -8.94 -5.35 50.50
CA SER A 576 -10.04 -5.83 51.35
C SER A 576 -11.15 -4.78 51.53
N GLY A 577 -11.65 -4.24 50.41
CA GLY A 577 -12.64 -3.18 50.35
C GLY A 577 -13.26 -3.14 48.96
N SER A 578 -14.31 -3.93 48.76
CA SER A 578 -15.09 -3.93 47.53
C SER A 578 -15.79 -2.59 47.31
N LEU A 579 -15.55 -1.93 46.18
CA LEU A 579 -16.56 -1.06 45.58
C LEU A 579 -17.54 -1.96 44.81
N ALA A 580 -18.46 -2.54 45.56
CA ALA A 580 -19.71 -3.05 44.99
C ALA A 580 -20.59 -1.84 44.64
N GLY A 581 -21.26 -1.89 43.50
CA GLY A 581 -22.07 -0.80 42.96
C GLY A 581 -22.96 -0.15 44.01
N SER A 582 -22.66 1.12 44.31
CA SER A 582 -23.50 2.05 45.04
C SER A 582 -22.87 3.43 44.90
N ALA A 583 -23.71 4.44 44.75
CA ALA A 583 -23.46 5.83 44.44
C ALA A 583 -22.60 6.61 45.47
N ALA A 584 -21.45 6.08 45.88
CA ALA A 584 -20.49 6.79 46.70
C ALA A 584 -19.47 7.51 45.81
N ALA A 585 -19.39 8.83 45.95
CA ALA A 585 -18.41 9.65 45.23
C ALA A 585 -16.98 9.15 45.53
N PRO A 586 -16.12 9.01 44.50
CA PRO A 586 -14.75 8.57 44.71
C PRO A 586 -14.01 9.54 45.63
N VAL A 587 -13.28 9.00 46.61
CA VAL A 587 -12.36 9.78 47.47
C VAL A 587 -11.17 10.20 46.62
N GLU A 588 -10.88 11.50 46.60
CA GLU A 588 -9.82 12.09 45.78
C GLU A 588 -8.45 11.42 46.06
N GLY A 589 -7.78 10.96 45.00
CA GLY A 589 -6.46 10.30 45.08
C GLY A 589 -6.45 8.79 45.37
N LYS A 590 -7.60 8.13 45.62
CA LYS A 590 -7.63 6.67 45.81
C LYS A 590 -7.84 5.91 44.50
N PRO A 591 -7.26 4.70 44.34
CA PRO A 591 -7.54 3.86 43.19
C PRO A 591 -9.02 3.43 43.12
N ILE A 592 -9.56 3.34 41.91
CA ILE A 592 -10.94 2.91 41.64
C ILE A 592 -10.91 1.56 40.92
N CYS A 593 -11.84 0.67 41.26
CA CYS A 593 -12.04 -0.59 40.55
C CYS A 593 -13.39 -0.59 39.83
N ILE A 594 -13.36 -0.70 38.50
CA ILE A 594 -14.55 -0.80 37.65
C ILE A 594 -14.88 -2.28 37.47
N LYS A 595 -15.97 -2.68 38.13
CA LYS A 595 -16.53 -4.04 38.05
C LYS A 595 -17.83 -4.12 37.26
N ASP A 596 -18.52 -2.99 37.14
CA ASP A 596 -19.79 -2.87 36.42
C ASP A 596 -19.92 -1.47 35.83
N LEU A 597 -20.81 -1.31 34.85
CA LEU A 597 -21.07 -0.06 34.16
C LEU A 597 -22.58 0.23 34.14
N ASN A 598 -22.94 1.49 34.40
CA ASN A 598 -24.33 1.91 34.35
C ASN A 598 -24.76 2.21 32.91
N PHE A 599 -25.74 1.47 32.40
CA PHE A 599 -26.31 1.62 31.06
C PHE A 599 -27.71 2.28 31.05
N SER A 600 -28.14 2.88 32.18
CA SER A 600 -29.44 3.53 32.31
C SER A 600 -29.67 4.61 31.25
N ASP A 601 -28.62 5.35 30.89
CA ASP A 601 -28.58 6.29 29.76
C ASP A 601 -27.59 5.78 28.69
N PRO A 602 -27.84 5.96 27.36
CA PRO A 602 -27.06 5.33 26.30
C PRO A 602 -25.57 5.68 26.33
N PHE A 603 -25.20 6.81 26.96
CA PHE A 603 -23.84 7.36 26.95
C PHE A 603 -23.23 7.48 28.35
N SER A 604 -24.01 7.22 29.40
CA SER A 604 -23.59 7.38 30.81
C SER A 604 -22.44 6.48 31.27
N ALA A 605 -22.31 5.28 30.69
CA ALA A 605 -21.24 4.33 31.02
C ALA A 605 -19.86 4.93 30.71
N SER A 606 -19.68 5.52 29.53
CA SER A 606 -18.40 6.11 29.12
C SER A 606 -18.05 7.39 29.87
N LEU A 607 -19.05 8.22 30.22
CA LEU A 607 -18.83 9.48 30.95
C LEU A 607 -18.16 9.26 32.32
N SER A 608 -18.56 8.20 33.02
CA SER A 608 -17.99 7.86 34.33
C SER A 608 -16.51 7.48 34.22
N ILE A 609 -16.15 6.73 33.18
CA ILE A 609 -14.76 6.34 32.89
C ILE A 609 -13.94 7.57 32.49
N GLN A 610 -14.45 8.40 31.56
CA GLN A 610 -13.78 9.62 31.10
C GLN A 610 -13.42 10.55 32.25
N LYS A 611 -14.37 10.80 33.15
CA LYS A 611 -14.15 11.66 34.31
C LYS A 611 -12.96 11.21 35.15
N GLU A 612 -12.82 9.91 35.37
CA GLU A 612 -11.72 9.37 36.18
C GLU A 612 -10.39 9.29 35.41
N VAL A 613 -10.42 9.02 34.10
CA VAL A 613 -9.24 9.07 33.23
C VAL A 613 -8.67 10.48 33.17
N LEU A 614 -9.51 11.50 33.02
CA LEU A 614 -9.11 12.92 32.97
C LEU A 614 -8.52 13.43 34.29
N LYS A 615 -8.95 12.89 35.43
CA LYS A 615 -8.36 13.18 36.75
C LYS A 615 -6.98 12.54 36.96
N GLY A 616 -6.59 11.59 36.10
CA GLY A 616 -5.37 10.80 36.30
C GLY A 616 -5.47 9.77 37.43
N THR A 617 -6.68 9.45 37.90
CA THR A 617 -6.94 8.46 38.95
C THR A 617 -6.36 7.09 38.54
N THR A 618 -5.88 6.31 39.50
CA THR A 618 -5.51 4.91 39.22
C THR A 618 -6.77 4.06 39.06
N ILE A 619 -6.97 3.42 37.90
CA ILE A 619 -8.19 2.68 37.57
C ILE A 619 -7.83 1.21 37.30
N PHE A 620 -8.53 0.30 37.99
CA PHE A 620 -8.48 -1.13 37.76
C PHE A 620 -9.76 -1.58 37.05
N PHE A 621 -9.65 -2.34 35.96
CA PHE A 621 -10.78 -2.97 35.29
C PHE A 621 -10.84 -4.46 35.66
N ASP A 622 -11.93 -4.89 36.28
CA ASP A 622 -12.21 -6.27 36.66
C ASP A 622 -13.54 -6.69 36.01
N LEU A 623 -13.51 -6.74 34.66
CA LEU A 623 -14.69 -7.01 33.84
C LEU A 623 -14.91 -8.52 33.72
N SER A 624 -15.98 -9.01 34.36
CA SER A 624 -16.41 -10.40 34.22
C SER A 624 -16.98 -10.67 32.82
N SER A 625 -17.13 -11.95 32.45
CA SER A 625 -17.78 -12.35 31.19
C SER A 625 -19.22 -11.84 31.07
N VAL A 626 -19.94 -11.72 32.19
CA VAL A 626 -21.30 -11.16 32.26
C VAL A 626 -21.28 -9.67 31.92
N VAL A 627 -20.35 -8.92 32.49
CA VAL A 627 -20.20 -7.47 32.26
C VAL A 627 -19.78 -7.20 30.81
N ILE A 628 -18.84 -7.99 30.28
CA ILE A 628 -18.44 -7.92 28.86
C ILE A 628 -19.64 -8.17 27.94
N THR A 629 -20.48 -9.15 28.28
CA THR A 629 -21.70 -9.46 27.52
C THR A 629 -22.69 -8.29 27.58
N ALA A 630 -22.87 -7.67 28.75
CA ALA A 630 -23.72 -6.50 28.90
C ALA A 630 -23.22 -5.29 28.08
N ILE A 631 -21.90 -5.03 28.08
CA ILE A 631 -21.29 -3.98 27.24
C ILE A 631 -21.59 -4.24 25.75
N LYS A 632 -21.38 -5.48 25.28
CA LYS A 632 -21.64 -5.85 23.88
C LYS A 632 -23.12 -5.72 23.53
N GLN A 633 -24.02 -6.14 24.42
CA GLN A 633 -25.45 -6.00 24.24
C GLN A 633 -25.85 -4.52 24.13
N HIS A 634 -25.37 -3.67 25.04
CA HIS A 634 -25.61 -2.23 25.00
C HIS A 634 -25.10 -1.59 23.69
N ALA A 635 -23.87 -1.91 23.29
CA ALA A 635 -23.33 -1.45 22.01
C ALA A 635 -24.18 -1.92 20.81
N SER A 636 -24.80 -3.09 20.89
CA SER A 636 -25.71 -3.61 19.87
C SER A 636 -27.04 -2.86 19.82
N GLU A 637 -27.50 -2.24 20.91
CA GLU A 637 -28.72 -1.43 20.99
C GLU A 637 -28.54 -0.04 20.36
N LEU A 638 -27.30 0.45 20.26
CA LEU A 638 -26.99 1.71 19.57
C LEU A 638 -27.09 1.57 18.04
N PRO A 639 -27.76 2.49 17.35
CA PRO A 639 -28.03 2.38 15.93
C PRO A 639 -26.75 2.51 15.08
N THR A 640 -26.64 1.64 14.09
CA THR A 640 -25.66 1.76 12.99
C THR A 640 -26.22 2.58 11.82
N LEU A 641 -25.34 3.07 10.94
CA LEU A 641 -25.75 3.76 9.73
C LEU A 641 -26.60 2.86 8.80
N GLY A 642 -26.26 1.58 8.69
CA GLY A 642 -27.04 0.58 7.95
C GLY A 642 -28.46 0.41 8.49
N GLU A 643 -28.63 0.38 9.82
CA GLU A 643 -29.94 0.31 10.48
C GLU A 643 -30.75 1.60 10.28
N VAL A 644 -30.12 2.78 10.36
CA VAL A 644 -30.78 4.06 10.06
C VAL A 644 -31.31 4.08 8.62
N ARG A 645 -30.50 3.65 7.65
CA ARG A 645 -30.92 3.54 6.24
C ARG A 645 -32.09 2.57 6.07
N THR A 646 -32.01 1.41 6.72
CA THR A 646 -33.09 0.41 6.69
C THR A 646 -34.37 0.95 7.32
N GLY A 647 -34.25 1.67 8.45
CA GLY A 647 -35.36 2.36 9.11
C GLY A 647 -36.03 3.39 8.19
N PHE A 648 -35.23 4.21 7.50
CA PHE A 648 -35.75 5.19 6.54
C PHE A 648 -36.52 4.52 5.38
N VAL A 649 -35.97 3.45 4.80
CA VAL A 649 -36.66 2.69 3.74
C VAL A 649 -37.98 2.09 4.25
N ARG A 650 -38.01 1.57 5.48
CA ARG A 650 -39.25 1.06 6.09
C ARG A 650 -40.30 2.15 6.26
N LEU A 651 -39.91 3.36 6.67
CA LEU A 651 -40.82 4.51 6.75
C LEU A 651 -41.36 4.92 5.38
N GLN A 652 -40.53 4.90 4.35
CA GLN A 652 -40.97 5.14 2.96
C GLN A 652 -41.99 4.11 2.48
N GLN A 653 -41.97 2.90 3.03
CA GLN A 653 -42.94 1.83 2.78
C GLN A 653 -44.20 1.92 3.69
N GLY A 654 -44.38 3.02 4.43
CA GLY A 654 -45.54 3.25 5.29
C GLY A 654 -45.50 2.55 6.65
N LYS A 655 -44.38 1.91 7.02
CA LYS A 655 -44.20 1.37 8.38
C LYS A 655 -43.93 2.50 9.37
N LYS A 656 -44.26 2.31 10.64
CA LYS A 656 -44.00 3.28 11.73
C LYS A 656 -42.78 2.89 12.56
N ILE A 657 -42.14 3.89 13.16
CA ILE A 657 -41.14 3.71 14.22
C ILE A 657 -41.84 3.15 15.46
N SER A 658 -41.27 2.13 16.10
CA SER A 658 -41.80 1.58 17.35
C SER A 658 -41.34 2.44 18.52
N PRO A 659 -42.25 3.10 19.28
CA PRO A 659 -41.87 4.00 20.38
C PRO A 659 -41.32 3.26 21.60
N ASN A 660 -41.64 1.96 21.74
CA ASN A 660 -41.21 1.12 22.87
C ASN A 660 -39.83 0.47 22.63
N ASP A 661 -39.25 0.63 21.44
CA ASP A 661 -37.92 0.14 21.10
C ASP A 661 -36.95 1.32 21.10
N ARG A 662 -36.02 1.31 22.07
CA ARG A 662 -35.03 2.38 22.28
C ARG A 662 -34.22 2.67 21.01
N LYS A 663 -33.80 1.64 20.27
CA LYS A 663 -33.04 1.79 19.03
C LYS A 663 -33.89 2.44 17.95
N GLN A 664 -35.16 2.02 17.82
CA GLN A 664 -36.09 2.62 16.85
C GLN A 664 -36.36 4.09 17.17
N THR A 665 -36.51 4.45 18.45
CA THR A 665 -36.65 5.84 18.90
C THR A 665 -35.42 6.68 18.54
N LEU A 666 -34.20 6.15 18.75
CA LEU A 666 -32.96 6.82 18.32
C LEU A 666 -32.91 6.99 16.80
N ILE A 667 -33.28 5.96 16.02
CA ILE A 667 -33.36 6.06 14.55
C ILE A 667 -34.34 7.17 14.14
N GLY A 668 -35.50 7.26 14.78
CA GLY A 668 -36.46 8.35 14.54
C GLY A 668 -35.85 9.73 14.77
N LYS A 669 -35.15 9.91 15.90
CA LYS A 669 -34.44 11.15 16.23
C LYS A 669 -33.38 11.50 15.17
N ILE A 670 -32.57 10.53 14.77
CA ILE A 670 -31.54 10.69 13.72
C ILE A 670 -32.17 11.15 12.40
N LEU A 671 -33.25 10.50 11.96
CA LEU A 671 -33.93 10.87 10.73
C LEU A 671 -34.56 12.28 10.81
N GLY A 672 -35.03 12.67 11.99
CA GLY A 672 -35.52 14.02 12.28
C GLY A 672 -34.41 15.07 12.19
N GLU A 673 -33.27 14.84 12.83
CA GLU A 673 -32.08 15.71 12.77
C GLU A 673 -31.61 15.92 11.32
N LEU A 674 -31.63 14.86 10.51
CA LEU A 674 -31.29 14.91 9.09
C LEU A 674 -32.42 15.51 8.20
N ARG A 675 -33.55 15.89 8.79
CA ARG A 675 -34.75 16.40 8.10
C ARG A 675 -35.28 15.45 7.02
N LEU A 676 -35.11 14.15 7.23
CA LEU A 676 -35.58 13.07 6.36
C LEU A 676 -37.02 12.65 6.68
N ILE A 677 -37.54 13.03 7.85
CA ILE A 677 -38.94 12.85 8.25
C ILE A 677 -39.58 14.20 8.62
N ASP A 678 -40.90 14.29 8.57
CA ASP A 678 -41.65 15.44 9.09
C ASP A 678 -41.95 15.33 10.59
N GLU A 679 -42.58 16.35 11.17
CA GLU A 679 -42.97 16.39 12.58
C GLU A 679 -43.95 15.28 12.98
N LYS A 680 -44.65 14.69 12.01
CA LYS A 680 -45.56 13.57 12.20
C LYS A 680 -44.88 12.21 11.98
N GLY A 681 -43.57 12.21 11.68
CA GLY A 681 -42.76 11.00 11.47
C GLY A 681 -42.85 10.39 10.08
N PHE A 682 -43.46 11.07 9.10
CA PHE A 682 -43.53 10.58 7.72
C PHE A 682 -42.28 10.91 6.92
N ALA A 683 -41.84 9.97 6.09
CA ALA A 683 -40.66 10.15 5.24
C ALA A 683 -40.86 11.29 4.23
N ARG A 684 -39.90 12.21 4.19
CA ARG A 684 -39.81 13.27 3.18
C ARG A 684 -39.03 12.78 1.96
N LYS A 685 -39.49 13.17 0.77
CA LYS A 685 -38.66 13.12 -0.45
C LYS A 685 -37.74 14.33 -0.45
N GLY A 686 -36.45 14.15 -0.73
CA GLY A 686 -35.50 15.26 -0.67
C GLY A 686 -34.06 14.86 -1.01
N GLN A 687 -33.16 15.86 -0.94
CA GLN A 687 -31.74 15.71 -1.25
C GLN A 687 -31.02 14.77 -0.27
N LYS A 688 -29.98 14.11 -0.78
CA LYS A 688 -29.08 13.25 0.00
C LYS A 688 -28.38 14.06 1.08
N ARG A 689 -28.48 13.61 2.34
CA ARG A 689 -27.83 14.24 3.51
C ARG A 689 -26.58 13.48 3.91
N ASN A 690 -25.63 14.17 4.53
CA ASN A 690 -24.51 13.51 5.19
C ASN A 690 -25.01 12.90 6.51
N PRO A 691 -25.00 11.57 6.68
CA PRO A 691 -25.52 10.96 7.89
C PRO A 691 -24.75 11.38 9.15
N TYR A 692 -23.47 11.73 9.03
CA TYR A 692 -22.62 12.12 10.15
C TYR A 692 -22.89 13.56 10.66
N ASP A 693 -23.80 14.30 10.02
CA ASP A 693 -24.30 15.59 10.51
C ASP A 693 -25.35 15.41 11.63
N SER A 694 -25.88 14.20 11.82
CA SER A 694 -26.73 13.89 12.97
C SER A 694 -25.86 13.69 14.22
N GLU A 695 -26.03 14.58 15.19
CA GLU A 695 -25.37 14.47 16.50
C GLU A 695 -25.72 13.16 17.21
N THR A 696 -26.99 12.70 17.11
CA THR A 696 -27.39 11.44 17.72
C THR A 696 -26.72 10.23 17.06
N LEU A 697 -26.61 10.20 15.73
CA LEU A 697 -25.93 9.09 15.05
C LEU A 697 -24.44 9.11 15.36
N LEU A 698 -23.80 10.27 15.31
CA LEU A 698 -22.38 10.39 15.57
C LEU A 698 -22.04 9.96 17.01
N ALA A 699 -22.80 10.44 17.99
CA ALA A 699 -22.65 10.02 19.38
C ALA A 699 -22.83 8.50 19.54
N ALA A 700 -23.84 7.90 18.90
CA ALA A 700 -24.05 6.45 18.93
C ALA A 700 -22.87 5.67 18.32
N LEU A 701 -22.32 6.12 17.19
CA LEU A 701 -21.19 5.46 16.53
C LEU A 701 -19.89 5.61 17.33
N LEU A 702 -19.63 6.77 17.93
CA LEU A 702 -18.47 7.00 18.79
C LEU A 702 -18.56 6.19 20.09
N GLU A 703 -19.76 6.05 20.66
CA GLU A 703 -19.96 5.25 21.86
C GLU A 703 -19.74 3.75 21.58
N LYS A 704 -20.23 3.23 20.44
CA LYS A 704 -19.90 1.87 19.99
C LYS A 704 -18.40 1.69 19.85
N TYR A 705 -17.72 2.64 19.19
CA TYR A 705 -16.27 2.64 19.02
C TYR A 705 -15.52 2.58 20.35
N ARG A 706 -15.92 3.35 21.36
CA ARG A 706 -15.35 3.30 22.72
C ARG A 706 -15.55 1.94 23.37
N LEU A 707 -16.78 1.46 23.43
CA LEU A 707 -17.13 0.24 24.16
C LEU A 707 -16.51 -1.01 23.53
N GLN A 708 -16.54 -1.10 22.20
CA GLN A 708 -15.92 -2.20 21.47
C GLN A 708 -14.39 -2.16 21.58
N GLY A 709 -13.79 -0.96 21.48
CA GLY A 709 -12.36 -0.77 21.70
C GLY A 709 -11.91 -1.20 23.10
N LEU A 710 -12.66 -0.80 24.14
CA LEU A 710 -12.43 -1.22 25.53
C LEU A 710 -12.49 -2.74 25.67
N VAL A 711 -13.55 -3.39 25.16
CA VAL A 711 -13.74 -4.84 25.29
C VAL A 711 -12.65 -5.61 24.55
N ASN A 712 -12.31 -5.22 23.32
CA ASN A 712 -11.29 -5.89 22.53
C ASN A 712 -9.91 -5.75 23.18
N ALA A 713 -9.56 -4.55 23.65
CA ALA A 713 -8.30 -4.34 24.35
C ALA A 713 -8.26 -5.13 25.67
N TYR A 714 -9.34 -5.14 26.45
CA TYR A 714 -9.41 -5.88 27.70
C TYR A 714 -9.14 -7.37 27.50
N LEU A 715 -9.75 -7.96 26.46
CA LEU A 715 -9.65 -9.39 26.17
C LEU A 715 -8.32 -9.81 25.53
N TYR A 716 -7.78 -9.00 24.61
CA TYR A 716 -6.76 -9.48 23.66
C TYR A 716 -5.44 -8.69 23.69
N ALA A 717 -5.40 -7.53 24.34
CA ALA A 717 -4.17 -6.74 24.45
C ALA A 717 -3.27 -7.24 25.58
N ASP A 718 -1.99 -6.86 25.59
CA ASP A 718 -1.21 -6.85 26.83
C ASP A 718 -1.62 -5.66 27.73
N ASP A 719 -1.04 -5.56 28.92
CA ASP A 719 -1.44 -4.53 29.89
C ASP A 719 -1.12 -3.11 29.43
N GLU A 720 -0.07 -2.96 28.61
CA GLU A 720 0.40 -1.66 28.15
C GLU A 720 -0.47 -1.14 26.99
N VAL A 721 -0.78 -2.01 26.03
CA VAL A 721 -1.73 -1.74 24.93
C VAL A 721 -3.12 -1.52 25.50
N PHE A 722 -3.55 -2.31 26.50
CA PHE A 722 -4.84 -2.09 27.16
C PHE A 722 -4.92 -0.69 27.77
N ALA A 723 -3.95 -0.33 28.59
CA ALA A 723 -3.98 0.93 29.30
C ALA A 723 -3.88 2.15 28.39
N SER A 724 -3.02 2.11 27.36
CA SER A 724 -2.92 3.17 26.35
C SER A 724 -4.21 3.28 25.53
N THR A 725 -4.85 2.15 25.22
CA THR A 725 -6.15 2.12 24.53
C THR A 725 -7.25 2.78 25.37
N VAL A 726 -7.40 2.39 26.63
CA VAL A 726 -8.38 3.01 27.54
C VAL A 726 -8.10 4.50 27.69
N LYS A 727 -6.83 4.88 27.89
CA LYS A 727 -6.46 6.29 27.99
C LYS A 727 -6.93 7.08 26.77
N SER A 728 -6.66 6.61 25.55
CA SER A 728 -7.07 7.34 24.35
C SER A 728 -8.58 7.33 24.10
N LEU A 729 -9.28 6.22 24.35
CA LEU A 729 -10.74 6.14 24.09
C LEU A 729 -11.56 7.04 25.04
N PHE A 730 -11.03 7.33 26.21
CA PHE A 730 -11.71 8.08 27.27
C PHE A 730 -10.97 9.38 27.67
N SER A 731 -10.00 9.84 26.87
CA SER A 731 -9.34 11.15 27.00
C SER A 731 -10.07 12.27 26.29
#